data_AF-A0A9P5SZT9-F1
#
_entry.id   AF-A0A9P5SZT9-F1
#
_cell.length_a   1.000
_cell.length_b   1.000
_cell.length_c   1.000
_cell.angle_alpha   90.00
_cell.angle_beta   90.00
_cell.angle_gamma   90.00
#
_symmetry.space_group_name_H-M   'P 1'
#
loop_
_entity.id
_entity.type
_entity.pdbx_description
1 polymer ?
#
loop_
_entity_poly.entity_id
_entity_poly.type
_entity_poly.pdbx_seq_one_letter_code
_entity_poly.pdbx_strand_id
1 'polypeptide(L)'
;GLFGCDMQTHFKGTIFRIPLRTSNTEEISGVKAVGNVWTPELIRTMFRSWEAHAKIGLLFLDKINVIEISDNVVLKWSATKEVENVRLQLGDTLNKQQQQQNGSAASTRIVNIRISGSAESVKWLVYTEHDFPQVASQNIKDLGEKNRWNADRGIAIPLNFNQRALPFNGLIFTHLPTPILTGLPFHIHGVFALTSNRKGLAGGSDNVDSKFVWNKFMMDTALPRTAANAFAKLLQYMFRPETQGGPKSWEIGQTIEQYFRFWPVKPRTDGSQGQNSVNTFIKNFIRISYRKPIFPCRSARQTPPVVGLKGQDVVFTGSVLDDTLGNLGQIIRGRLQSIGIDVCDCPGYMQVQIEAQWKSGTGMAALTYRRVNADLIRRLIRHDTTLLPSLKHDDEKRWILGFILSEVLNANASTAMEEPLTGLAVIPLMNGQWKELRTKSRSTPVYYTAKSEIRELIRGDDFLVDERLFNTPNLKSILHRVVSDTTYNIEEMSTSPEVLAARICAENLHGIPIDLRAKLWLHLNTYADLSPFYDLSILKILDGRILPLRSAHHGLEISSVQDVGLRQSVRDIARLLMDLGLVVFDATENFRHRFLTNNVPRAERTVVLGIIASYCGNSWPVDRVLTGSEATVLRDMITSSGAEIQSFVSKLGSLKIWKSWAPSNNGDSPLICARGSYFLDCHYRFDWSTFGDNSVIIRHPNNNHFSAMGARSLTLVD
;
A
#
# COMPACT_ATOMS: atom_id res chain seq x y z
N GLY A 1 -39.07 17.22 70.48
CA GLY A 1 -39.33 18.33 69.54
C GLY A 1 -39.04 17.89 68.11
N LEU A 2 -38.66 18.83 67.23
CA LEU A 2 -38.42 18.59 65.79
C LEU A 2 -37.38 17.47 65.59
N PHE A 3 -37.71 16.43 64.82
CA PHE A 3 -36.85 15.25 64.60
C PHE A 3 -36.36 14.56 65.88
N GLY A 4 -37.11 14.64 66.99
CA GLY A 4 -36.69 14.09 68.27
C GLY A 4 -35.72 14.97 69.06
N CYS A 5 -35.34 16.14 68.55
CA CYS A 5 -34.59 17.14 69.30
C CYS A 5 -35.55 17.94 70.19
N ASP A 6 -35.34 17.89 71.51
CA ASP A 6 -36.09 18.65 72.52
C ASP A 6 -35.34 19.92 72.98
N MET A 7 -34.13 20.17 72.44
CA MET A 7 -33.21 21.23 72.86
C MET A 7 -32.75 21.15 74.33
N GLN A 8 -33.08 20.07 75.03
CA GLN A 8 -32.76 19.84 76.44
C GLN A 8 -31.77 18.68 76.62
N THR A 9 -31.88 17.65 75.77
CA THR A 9 -31.03 16.47 75.78
C THR A 9 -30.07 16.45 74.58
N HIS A 10 -28.99 15.66 74.70
CA HIS A 10 -28.03 15.53 73.61
C HIS A 10 -28.69 14.93 72.37
N PHE A 11 -28.78 15.72 71.30
CA PHE A 11 -29.29 15.26 70.02
C PHE A 11 -28.18 14.53 69.24
N LYS A 12 -28.43 13.26 68.85
CA LYS A 12 -27.51 12.44 68.06
C LYS A 12 -27.53 12.87 66.58
N GLY A 13 -27.06 14.08 66.31
CA GLY A 13 -27.00 14.68 64.98
C GLY A 13 -26.75 16.18 65.04
N THR A 14 -26.84 16.84 63.89
CA THR A 14 -26.70 18.30 63.79
C THR A 14 -27.93 18.88 63.11
N ILE A 15 -28.57 19.86 63.74
CA ILE A 15 -29.72 20.58 63.17
C ILE A 15 -29.27 21.96 62.71
N PHE A 16 -29.53 22.26 61.44
CA PHE A 16 -29.34 23.59 60.89
C PHE A 16 -30.71 24.28 60.78
N ARG A 17 -30.84 25.45 61.41
CA ARG A 17 -32.04 26.29 61.29
C ARG A 17 -31.78 27.38 60.25
N ILE A 18 -32.45 27.30 59.11
CA ILE A 18 -32.36 28.32 58.06
C ILE A 18 -33.41 29.41 58.34
N PRO A 19 -33.01 30.68 58.54
CA PRO A 19 -33.96 31.76 58.76
C PRO A 19 -34.66 32.13 57.43
N LEU A 20 -35.95 31.80 57.32
CA LEU A 20 -36.80 32.23 56.21
C LEU A 20 -37.45 33.57 56.57
N ARG A 21 -37.28 34.58 55.71
CA ARG A 21 -37.89 35.90 55.87
C ARG A 21 -39.30 35.89 55.31
N THR A 22 -40.29 36.24 56.12
CA THR A 22 -41.68 36.47 55.72
C THR A 22 -41.96 37.98 55.57
N SER A 23 -43.13 38.37 55.08
CA SER A 23 -43.54 39.79 54.98
C SER A 23 -43.47 40.54 56.31
N ASN A 24 -43.65 39.83 57.43
CA ASN A 24 -43.71 40.43 58.77
C ASN A 24 -42.34 40.47 59.47
N THR A 25 -41.26 40.03 58.82
CA THR A 25 -39.93 39.98 59.47
C THR A 25 -39.38 41.35 59.81
N GLU A 26 -39.74 42.40 59.05
CA GLU A 26 -39.33 43.79 59.31
C GLU A 26 -40.01 44.35 60.56
N GLU A 27 -41.28 44.02 60.78
CA GLU A 27 -42.03 44.38 62.00
C GLU A 27 -41.47 43.70 63.24
N ILE A 28 -41.03 42.44 63.12
CA ILE A 28 -40.55 41.64 64.26
C ILE A 28 -39.09 41.97 64.62
N SER A 29 -38.25 42.33 63.65
CA SER A 29 -36.80 42.52 63.87
C SER A 29 -36.38 43.97 64.10
N GLY A 30 -37.25 44.95 63.82
CA GLY A 30 -36.96 46.38 64.00
C GLY A 30 -35.85 46.94 63.09
N VAL A 31 -35.32 46.14 62.17
CA VAL A 31 -34.23 46.48 61.25
C VAL A 31 -34.74 46.35 59.82
N LYS A 32 -34.54 47.37 58.98
CA LYS A 32 -34.79 47.26 57.52
C LYS A 32 -33.91 46.16 56.94
N ALA A 33 -34.50 45.01 56.65
CA ALA A 33 -33.78 43.84 56.22
C ALA A 33 -33.50 43.89 54.71
N VAL A 34 -32.23 43.80 54.31
CA VAL A 34 -31.85 43.80 52.88
C VAL A 34 -32.18 42.44 52.23
N GLY A 35 -33.08 42.41 51.24
CA GLY A 35 -33.33 41.28 50.32
C GLY A 35 -34.78 40.77 50.29
N ASN A 36 -35.06 39.78 49.45
CA ASN A 36 -36.42 39.36 49.10
C ASN A 36 -37.14 38.55 50.22
N VAL A 37 -38.47 38.71 50.29
CA VAL A 37 -39.37 37.86 51.07
C VAL A 37 -39.39 36.44 50.48
N TRP A 38 -39.32 35.41 51.32
CA TRP A 38 -39.44 34.03 50.91
C TRP A 38 -40.89 33.62 50.75
N THR A 39 -41.29 33.32 49.51
CA THR A 39 -42.56 32.68 49.20
C THR A 39 -42.39 31.15 49.13
N PRO A 40 -43.47 30.36 49.33
CA PRO A 40 -43.43 28.91 49.08
C PRO A 40 -42.90 28.55 47.69
N GLU A 41 -43.20 29.34 46.67
CA GLU A 41 -42.72 29.18 45.30
C GLU A 41 -41.20 29.38 45.21
N LEU A 42 -40.65 30.38 45.91
CA LEU A 42 -39.20 30.61 45.96
C LEU A 42 -38.48 29.46 46.69
N ILE A 43 -39.07 28.94 47.77
CA ILE A 43 -38.53 27.78 48.50
C ILE A 43 -38.56 26.53 47.62
N ARG A 44 -39.66 26.26 46.90
CA ARG A 44 -39.73 25.14 45.94
C ARG A 44 -38.71 25.30 44.82
N THR A 45 -38.50 26.52 44.33
CA THR A 45 -37.48 26.82 43.31
C THR A 45 -36.07 26.57 43.83
N MET A 46 -35.79 26.97 45.08
CA MET A 46 -34.53 26.67 45.76
C MET A 46 -34.32 25.15 45.89
N PHE A 47 -35.32 24.39 46.33
CA PHE A 47 -35.21 22.92 46.41
C PHE A 47 -34.94 22.30 45.05
N ARG A 48 -35.69 22.66 44.00
CA ARG A 48 -35.44 22.17 42.63
C ARG A 48 -34.03 22.49 42.12
N SER A 49 -33.53 23.69 42.40
CA SER A 49 -32.15 24.10 42.06
C SER A 49 -31.10 23.30 42.85
N TRP A 50 -31.38 23.02 44.11
CA TRP A 50 -30.50 22.24 44.97
C TRP A 50 -30.50 20.75 44.60
N GLU A 51 -31.65 20.17 44.28
CA GLU A 51 -31.78 18.79 43.81
C GLU A 51 -30.80 18.53 42.65
N ALA A 52 -30.70 19.43 41.68
CA ALA A 52 -29.76 19.31 40.57
C ALA A 52 -28.29 19.15 41.01
N HIS A 53 -27.87 19.86 42.06
CA HIS A 53 -26.52 19.74 42.62
C HIS A 53 -26.37 18.53 43.57
N ALA A 54 -27.41 18.22 44.33
CA ALA A 54 -27.43 17.10 45.27
C ALA A 54 -27.30 15.74 44.55
N LYS A 55 -27.78 15.64 43.29
CA LYS A 55 -27.58 14.46 42.41
C LYS A 55 -26.11 14.05 42.26
N ILE A 56 -25.18 14.99 42.37
CA ILE A 56 -23.74 14.73 42.28
C ILE A 56 -23.02 15.08 43.60
N GLY A 57 -23.74 15.55 44.62
CA GLY A 57 -23.19 16.02 45.90
C GLY A 57 -22.48 14.94 46.70
N LEU A 58 -22.90 13.68 46.52
CA LEU A 58 -22.40 12.53 47.28
C LEU A 58 -21.05 11.97 46.76
N LEU A 59 -20.55 12.42 45.61
CA LEU A 59 -19.41 11.79 44.94
C LEU A 59 -18.14 11.75 45.82
N PHE A 60 -17.75 12.88 46.40
CA PHE A 60 -16.53 13.04 47.20
C PHE A 60 -16.78 13.05 48.72
N LEU A 61 -17.97 12.63 49.16
CA LEU A 61 -18.30 12.49 50.59
C LEU A 61 -18.08 11.05 51.05
N ASP A 62 -17.25 10.84 52.07
CA ASP A 62 -16.93 9.49 52.55
C ASP A 62 -17.93 8.93 53.55
N LYS A 63 -18.56 9.79 54.35
CA LYS A 63 -19.41 9.40 55.49
C LYS A 63 -20.90 9.63 55.26
N ILE A 64 -21.25 10.29 54.17
CA ILE A 64 -22.64 10.61 53.82
C ILE A 64 -23.04 9.77 52.63
N ASN A 65 -24.08 8.94 52.81
CA ASN A 65 -24.57 8.02 51.78
C ASN A 65 -25.95 8.40 51.25
N VAL A 66 -26.74 9.19 51.97
CA VAL A 66 -28.10 9.53 51.58
C VAL A 66 -28.36 11.01 51.86
N ILE A 67 -29.03 11.66 50.92
CA ILE A 67 -29.57 13.02 51.05
C ILE A 67 -31.08 12.92 50.79
N GLU A 68 -31.92 13.43 51.70
CA GLU A 68 -33.37 13.34 51.60
C GLU A 68 -34.04 14.71 51.80
N ILE A 69 -35.15 14.92 51.10
CA ILE A 69 -36.08 16.03 51.28
C ILE A 69 -37.45 15.42 51.64
N SER A 70 -38.01 15.82 52.76
CA SER A 70 -39.33 15.38 53.23
C SER A 70 -40.11 16.55 53.84
N ASP A 71 -41.44 16.43 53.88
CA ASP A 71 -42.35 17.35 54.58
C ASP A 71 -42.76 16.81 55.97
N ASN A 72 -41.80 16.18 56.68
CA ASN A 72 -41.95 15.42 57.93
C ASN A 72 -42.75 14.10 57.85
N VAL A 73 -43.58 13.90 56.82
CA VAL A 73 -44.41 12.68 56.70
C VAL A 73 -44.17 11.96 55.38
N VAL A 74 -43.95 12.70 54.29
CA VAL A 74 -43.78 12.15 52.94
C VAL A 74 -42.40 12.49 52.41
N LEU A 75 -41.64 11.46 52.03
CA LEU A 75 -40.41 11.61 51.27
C LEU A 75 -40.73 12.22 49.89
N LYS A 76 -40.18 13.39 49.60
CA LYS A 76 -40.37 14.07 48.31
C LYS A 76 -39.27 13.75 47.33
N TRP A 77 -38.04 13.63 47.82
CA TRP A 77 -36.87 13.41 47.00
C TRP A 77 -35.75 12.77 47.83
N SER A 78 -35.00 11.84 47.25
CA SER A 78 -33.73 11.38 47.82
C SER A 78 -32.69 11.12 46.75
N ALA A 79 -31.43 11.28 47.13
CA ALA A 79 -30.27 10.75 46.41
C ALA A 79 -29.52 9.79 47.33
N THR A 80 -29.28 8.58 46.84
CA THR A 80 -28.55 7.52 47.55
C THR A 80 -27.27 7.18 46.80
N LYS A 81 -26.17 7.11 47.55
CA LYS A 81 -24.85 6.68 47.11
C LYS A 81 -24.66 5.21 47.45
N GLU A 82 -24.51 4.40 46.41
CA GLU A 82 -24.11 3.00 46.54
C GLU A 82 -22.67 2.86 46.06
N VAL A 83 -21.81 2.30 46.90
CA VAL A 83 -20.41 2.07 46.57
C VAL A 83 -20.25 0.61 46.19
N GLU A 84 -19.94 0.35 44.94
CA GLU A 84 -19.54 -0.97 44.49
C GLU A 84 -18.08 -1.19 44.92
N ASN A 85 -17.86 -2.15 45.81
CA ASN A 85 -16.54 -2.67 46.12
C ASN A 85 -16.07 -3.53 44.95
N VAL A 86 -15.70 -2.90 43.83
CA VAL A 86 -15.08 -3.61 42.73
C VAL A 86 -13.72 -4.08 43.24
N ARG A 87 -13.63 -5.36 43.59
CA ARG A 87 -12.36 -6.09 43.65
C ARG A 87 -11.83 -6.18 42.24
N LEU A 88 -11.42 -5.04 41.67
CA LEU A 88 -10.44 -5.07 40.61
C LEU A 88 -9.30 -5.85 41.25
N GLN A 89 -8.99 -7.04 40.73
CA GLN A 89 -7.70 -7.68 40.99
C GLN A 89 -6.64 -6.82 40.28
N LEU A 90 -6.56 -5.54 40.70
CA LEU A 90 -5.44 -4.66 40.51
C LEU A 90 -4.25 -5.49 40.93
N GLY A 91 -3.27 -5.68 40.03
CA GLY A 91 -2.04 -6.42 40.30
C GLY A 91 -1.19 -5.76 41.41
N ASP A 92 -1.73 -5.71 42.62
CA ASP A 92 -1.07 -5.27 43.84
C ASP A 92 -0.05 -6.32 44.33
N THR A 93 0.14 -7.42 43.61
CA THR A 93 1.20 -8.39 43.90
C THR A 93 2.60 -7.79 43.69
N LEU A 94 2.78 -6.81 42.80
CA LEU A 94 4.07 -6.10 42.66
C LEU A 94 4.19 -4.86 43.56
N ASN A 95 3.06 -4.29 44.01
CA ASN A 95 3.06 -3.07 44.82
C ASN A 95 2.95 -3.31 46.33
N LYS A 96 2.64 -4.52 46.80
CA LYS A 96 2.66 -4.80 48.25
C LYS A 96 4.04 -4.61 48.88
N GLN A 97 5.13 -4.78 48.13
CA GLN A 97 6.48 -4.52 48.62
C GLN A 97 6.88 -3.02 48.53
N GLN A 98 6.31 -2.22 47.62
CA GLN A 98 6.57 -0.77 47.55
C GLN A 98 5.60 0.09 48.38
N GLN A 99 4.36 -0.36 48.60
CA GLN A 99 3.38 0.31 49.47
C GLN A 99 3.77 0.28 50.95
N GLN A 100 4.65 -0.63 51.37
CA GLN A 100 5.18 -0.65 52.73
C GLN A 100 6.31 0.37 52.97
N GLN A 101 6.85 1.02 51.92
CA GLN A 101 7.92 2.02 52.06
C GLN A 101 7.54 3.44 51.64
N ASN A 102 6.41 3.66 50.97
CA ASN A 102 5.88 5.00 50.69
C ASN A 102 4.36 5.01 50.84
N GLY A 103 3.88 5.48 52.00
CA GLY A 103 2.46 5.61 52.29
C GLY A 103 1.76 6.56 51.32
N SER A 104 1.01 5.99 50.36
CA SER A 104 0.10 6.75 49.51
C SER A 104 -1.33 6.27 49.78
N ALA A 105 -2.11 7.08 50.51
CA ALA A 105 -3.51 6.88 50.79
C ALA A 105 -4.36 7.28 49.56
N ALA A 106 -4.21 6.56 48.44
CA ALA A 106 -5.08 6.71 47.28
C ALA A 106 -6.25 5.74 47.37
N SER A 107 -7.44 6.16 46.93
CA SER A 107 -8.63 5.31 46.90
C SER A 107 -9.31 5.33 45.53
N THR A 108 -9.85 4.19 45.10
CA THR A 108 -10.65 4.08 43.87
C THR A 108 -11.96 3.39 44.21
N ARG A 109 -13.09 3.98 43.79
CA ARG A 109 -14.42 3.46 44.07
C ARG A 109 -15.32 3.63 42.85
N ILE A 110 -16.20 2.66 42.62
CA ILE A 110 -17.32 2.84 41.70
C ILE A 110 -18.53 3.28 42.51
N VAL A 111 -19.03 4.46 42.20
CA VAL A 111 -20.13 5.10 42.91
C VAL A 111 -21.35 5.14 42.01
N ASN A 112 -22.42 4.49 42.42
CA ASN A 112 -23.71 4.58 41.75
C ASN A 112 -24.62 5.56 42.52
N ILE A 113 -25.08 6.62 41.86
CA ILE A 113 -26.05 7.54 42.45
C ILE A 113 -27.45 7.22 41.94
N ARG A 114 -28.35 6.88 42.86
CA ARG A 114 -29.77 6.64 42.60
C ARG A 114 -30.60 7.79 43.12
N ILE A 115 -31.54 8.26 42.31
CA ILE A 115 -32.45 9.35 42.65
C ILE A 115 -33.86 8.77 42.77
N SER A 116 -34.59 9.09 43.83
CA SER A 116 -35.98 8.64 44.00
C SER A 116 -36.85 9.08 42.81
N GLY A 117 -37.63 8.16 42.25
CA GLY A 117 -38.52 8.44 41.12
C GLY A 117 -37.82 8.48 39.76
N SER A 118 -36.50 8.30 39.70
CA SER A 118 -35.74 8.12 38.45
C SER A 118 -35.43 6.63 38.27
N ALA A 119 -35.79 6.07 37.11
CA ALA A 119 -35.34 4.73 36.72
C ALA A 119 -33.84 4.71 36.36
N GLU A 120 -33.28 5.87 36.00
CA GLU A 120 -31.88 6.00 35.62
C GLU A 120 -31.00 6.30 36.84
N SER A 121 -29.89 5.56 36.94
CA SER A 121 -28.82 5.77 37.92
C SER A 121 -27.52 6.12 37.19
N VAL A 122 -26.74 7.05 37.73
CA VAL A 122 -25.45 7.42 37.11
C VAL A 122 -24.31 6.76 37.88
N LYS A 123 -23.49 5.98 37.16
CA LYS A 123 -22.29 5.33 37.68
C LYS A 123 -21.07 6.20 37.44
N TRP A 124 -20.21 6.28 38.45
CA TRP A 124 -19.01 7.11 38.44
C TRP A 124 -17.81 6.30 38.90
N LEU A 125 -16.67 6.45 38.23
CA LEU A 125 -15.38 6.09 38.79
C LEU A 125 -14.88 7.29 39.57
N VAL A 126 -14.77 7.15 40.89
CA VAL A 126 -14.24 8.17 41.80
C VAL A 126 -12.85 7.73 42.28
N TYR A 127 -11.85 8.54 41.97
CA TYR A 127 -10.47 8.34 42.38
C TYR A 127 -10.04 9.50 43.28
N THR A 128 -9.52 9.22 44.48
CA THR A 128 -9.07 10.24 45.44
C THR A 128 -7.63 9.99 45.89
N GLU A 129 -6.92 11.06 46.22
CA GLU A 129 -5.58 11.03 46.82
C GLU A 129 -5.54 12.04 47.98
N HIS A 130 -4.92 11.64 49.09
CA HIS A 130 -4.87 12.46 50.32
C HIS A 130 -3.47 13.05 50.60
N ASP A 131 -2.41 12.46 50.02
CA ASP A 131 -1.03 12.89 50.26
C ASP A 131 -0.53 13.88 49.20
N PHE A 132 0.38 14.77 49.58
CA PHE A 132 1.04 15.67 48.63
C PHE A 132 1.79 14.86 47.54
N PRO A 133 1.70 15.25 46.25
CA PRO A 133 2.51 14.65 45.22
C PRO A 133 4.01 14.87 45.53
N GLN A 134 4.86 13.90 45.20
CA GLN A 134 6.31 13.96 45.47
C GLN A 134 7.01 15.23 44.95
N VAL A 135 6.46 15.84 43.91
CA VAL A 135 6.98 17.09 43.30
C VAL A 135 6.57 18.37 44.06
N ALA A 136 5.75 18.26 45.10
CA ALA A 136 5.35 19.41 45.91
C ALA A 136 6.56 19.94 46.67
N SER A 137 6.87 21.23 46.46
CA SER A 137 7.96 21.90 47.17
C SER A 137 7.62 22.08 48.65
N GLN A 138 8.64 22.25 49.48
CA GLN A 138 8.44 22.49 50.92
C GLN A 138 7.58 23.75 51.16
N ASN A 139 7.80 24.82 50.40
CA ASN A 139 7.00 26.04 50.48
C ASN A 139 5.49 25.80 50.31
N ILE A 140 5.08 24.86 49.43
CA ILE A 140 3.66 24.51 49.25
C ILE A 140 3.12 23.75 50.46
N LYS A 141 3.92 22.87 51.05
CA LYS A 141 3.54 22.13 52.26
C LYS A 141 3.37 23.10 53.44
N ASP A 142 4.34 24.00 53.64
CA ASP A 142 4.31 25.03 54.68
C ASP A 142 3.10 25.97 54.50
N LEU A 143 2.78 26.31 53.24
CA LEU A 143 1.59 27.11 52.90
C LEU A 143 0.30 26.38 53.26
N GLY A 144 0.24 25.07 52.99
CA GLY A 144 -0.88 24.20 53.38
C GLY A 144 -1.07 24.18 54.89
N GLU A 145 0.00 23.95 55.65
CA GLU A 145 -0.02 23.95 57.12
C GLU A 145 -0.49 25.30 57.68
N LYS A 146 0.10 26.40 57.21
CA LYS A 146 -0.24 27.78 57.64
C LYS A 146 -1.72 28.10 57.44
N ASN A 147 -2.32 27.65 56.33
CA ASN A 147 -3.71 27.94 55.98
C ASN A 147 -4.69 26.82 56.33
N ARG A 148 -4.21 25.72 56.96
CA ARG A 148 -4.98 24.50 57.22
C ARG A 148 -5.59 23.90 55.95
N TRP A 149 -4.89 24.02 54.82
CA TRP A 149 -5.22 23.31 53.58
C TRP A 149 -4.46 22.00 53.52
N ASN A 150 -5.16 20.92 53.18
CA ASN A 150 -4.57 19.60 53.00
C ASN A 150 -4.48 19.25 51.51
N ALA A 151 -3.83 18.14 51.16
CA ALA A 151 -3.66 17.72 49.77
C ALA A 151 -4.83 16.90 49.20
N ASP A 152 -5.98 16.85 49.90
CA ASP A 152 -7.13 16.08 49.45
C ASP A 152 -7.60 16.54 48.08
N ARG A 153 -7.70 15.57 47.17
CA ARG A 153 -8.10 15.78 45.79
C ARG A 153 -8.71 14.53 45.19
N GLY A 154 -9.44 14.70 44.10
CA GLY A 154 -10.01 13.57 43.38
C GLY A 154 -10.57 13.90 42.02
N ILE A 155 -10.93 12.84 41.29
CA ILE A 155 -11.48 12.88 39.93
C ILE A 155 -12.70 11.95 39.92
N ALA A 156 -13.82 12.41 39.37
CA ALA A 156 -15.02 11.60 39.18
C ALA A 156 -15.42 11.55 37.70
N ILE A 157 -15.28 10.37 37.08
CA ILE A 157 -15.52 10.12 35.66
C ILE A 157 -16.86 9.39 35.50
N PRO A 158 -17.82 9.91 34.72
CA PRO A 158 -19.11 9.27 34.54
C PRO A 158 -19.00 8.07 33.57
N LEU A 159 -19.36 6.86 34.02
CA LEU A 159 -19.13 5.61 33.29
C LEU A 159 -20.25 5.23 32.32
N ASN A 160 -21.50 5.58 32.63
CA ASN A 160 -22.68 5.23 31.81
C ASN A 160 -23.37 6.47 31.22
N PHE A 161 -22.64 7.57 31.08
CA PHE A 161 -23.18 8.81 30.54
C PHE A 161 -23.10 8.84 29.01
N ASN A 162 -24.26 9.01 28.36
CA ASN A 162 -24.32 9.14 26.91
C ASN A 162 -23.94 10.57 26.47
N GLN A 163 -22.64 10.80 26.26
CA GLN A 163 -22.13 12.09 25.78
C GLN A 163 -22.69 12.53 24.41
N ARG A 164 -23.32 11.64 23.62
CA ARG A 164 -23.92 12.00 22.32
C ARG A 164 -25.18 12.85 22.48
N ALA A 165 -25.90 12.71 23.59
CA ALA A 165 -27.12 13.46 23.84
C ALA A 165 -26.82 14.88 24.32
N LEU A 166 -25.86 15.04 25.24
CA LEU A 166 -25.46 16.33 25.78
C LEU A 166 -23.96 16.35 26.15
N PRO A 167 -23.25 17.43 25.81
CA PRO A 167 -21.84 17.57 26.15
C PRO A 167 -21.64 17.82 27.66
N PHE A 168 -20.97 16.89 28.34
CA PHE A 168 -20.67 16.97 29.78
C PHE A 168 -19.81 18.20 30.11
N ASN A 169 -20.12 18.88 31.23
CA ASN A 169 -19.32 20.01 31.72
C ASN A 169 -18.94 19.77 33.18
N GLY A 170 -17.66 19.50 33.42
CA GLY A 170 -17.14 19.18 34.74
C GLY A 170 -17.25 20.35 35.70
N LEU A 171 -17.51 20.09 36.98
CA LEU A 171 -17.52 21.09 38.04
C LEU A 171 -16.29 20.92 38.94
N ILE A 172 -15.93 22.01 39.62
CA ILE A 172 -15.02 21.98 40.77
C ILE A 172 -15.81 21.57 42.01
N PHE A 173 -15.22 20.67 42.80
CA PHE A 173 -15.72 20.22 44.09
C PHE A 173 -14.76 20.61 45.21
N THR A 174 -15.32 21.14 46.30
CA THR A 174 -14.65 21.27 47.61
C THR A 174 -15.44 20.43 48.62
N HIS A 175 -15.35 19.10 48.44
CA HIS A 175 -16.23 18.06 48.99
C HIS A 175 -17.65 18.07 48.42
N LEU A 176 -18.27 19.26 48.32
CA LEU A 176 -19.55 19.50 47.66
C LEU A 176 -19.34 20.22 46.32
N PRO A 177 -20.28 20.10 45.36
CA PRO A 177 -20.19 20.76 44.07
C PRO A 177 -20.24 22.27 44.25
N THR A 178 -19.37 22.98 43.53
CA THR A 178 -19.41 24.43 43.37
C THR A 178 -20.07 24.79 42.04
N PRO A 179 -20.55 26.02 41.83
CA PRO A 179 -21.06 26.45 40.52
C PRO A 179 -19.96 26.70 39.48
N ILE A 180 -18.68 26.40 39.79
CA ILE A 180 -17.54 26.68 38.92
C ILE A 180 -17.38 25.55 37.91
N LEU A 181 -17.62 25.87 36.64
CA LEU A 181 -17.46 24.96 35.51
C LEU A 181 -16.00 24.90 35.06
N THR A 182 -15.57 23.72 34.65
CA THR A 182 -14.19 23.43 34.19
C THR A 182 -14.12 23.14 32.70
N GLY A 183 -15.23 22.79 32.05
CA GLY A 183 -15.23 22.31 30.67
C GLY A 183 -14.67 20.90 30.48
N LEU A 184 -14.18 20.24 31.54
CA LEU A 184 -13.61 18.90 31.47
C LEU A 184 -14.73 17.83 31.36
N PRO A 185 -14.46 16.67 30.74
CA PRO A 185 -15.42 15.57 30.62
C PRO A 185 -15.59 14.75 31.92
N PHE A 186 -15.14 15.28 33.05
CA PHE A 186 -15.22 14.68 34.39
C PHE A 186 -15.21 15.79 35.45
N HIS A 187 -15.62 15.46 36.68
CA HIS A 187 -15.54 16.38 37.81
C HIS A 187 -14.17 16.31 38.50
N ILE A 188 -13.72 17.45 39.03
CA ILE A 188 -12.47 17.54 39.80
C ILE A 188 -12.76 17.99 41.23
N HIS A 189 -12.09 17.40 42.19
CA HIS A 189 -12.18 17.73 43.60
C HIS A 189 -10.82 18.18 44.11
N GLY A 190 -10.79 19.25 44.90
CA GLY A 190 -9.63 19.63 45.68
C GLY A 190 -10.00 20.59 46.80
N VAL A 191 -9.12 20.76 47.78
CA VAL A 191 -9.26 21.80 48.82
C VAL A 191 -8.88 23.17 48.24
N PHE A 192 -9.70 23.68 47.32
CA PHE A 192 -9.49 24.98 46.69
C PHE A 192 -9.82 26.14 47.63
N ALA A 193 -9.04 27.21 47.54
CA ALA A 193 -9.37 28.49 48.15
C ALA A 193 -10.44 29.20 47.30
N LEU A 194 -11.63 29.44 47.88
CA LEU A 194 -12.77 30.06 47.19
C LEU A 194 -12.99 31.52 47.62
N THR A 195 -13.67 32.29 46.78
CA THR A 195 -14.18 33.63 47.13
C THR A 195 -15.20 33.55 48.27
N SER A 196 -15.47 34.67 48.95
CA SER A 196 -16.44 34.72 50.06
C SER A 196 -17.85 34.24 49.66
N ASN A 197 -18.29 34.58 48.45
CA ASN A 197 -19.55 34.10 47.86
C ASN A 197 -19.47 32.68 47.28
N ARG A 198 -18.29 32.03 47.32
CA ARG A 198 -17.99 30.68 46.82
C ARG A 198 -18.36 30.44 45.35
N LYS A 199 -18.46 31.50 44.56
CA LYS A 199 -18.76 31.44 43.11
C LYS A 199 -17.52 31.43 42.23
N GLY A 200 -16.33 31.62 42.81
CA GLY A 200 -15.07 31.62 42.08
C GLY A 200 -13.89 31.16 42.93
N LEU A 201 -12.76 30.92 42.28
CA LEU A 201 -11.48 30.69 42.95
C LEU A 201 -10.94 32.02 43.51
N ALA A 202 -10.40 32.00 44.72
CA ALA A 202 -9.81 33.17 45.34
C ALA A 202 -8.33 33.36 44.96
N GLY A 203 -7.83 34.59 45.19
CA GLY A 203 -6.42 34.96 45.03
C GLY A 203 -6.10 35.78 43.76
N GLY A 204 -7.07 35.98 42.86
CA GLY A 204 -6.83 36.75 41.63
C GLY A 204 -5.78 36.09 40.73
N SER A 205 -4.82 36.87 40.23
CA SER A 205 -3.71 36.41 39.37
C SER A 205 -2.33 36.67 39.97
N ASP A 206 -2.25 37.07 41.24
CA ASP A 206 -1.02 37.56 41.85
C ASP A 206 -0.24 36.43 42.50
N ASN A 207 0.98 36.18 42.02
CA ASN A 207 1.88 35.13 42.54
C ASN A 207 2.33 35.37 44.00
N VAL A 208 1.94 36.47 44.62
CA VAL A 208 2.18 36.78 46.04
C VAL A 208 1.03 36.31 46.92
N ASP A 209 -0.20 36.19 46.38
CA ASP A 209 -1.34 35.72 47.15
C ASP A 209 -1.27 34.20 47.38
N SER A 210 -1.17 33.80 48.64
CA SER A 210 -1.21 32.40 49.08
C SER A 210 -2.34 31.57 48.46
N LYS A 211 -3.54 32.13 48.30
CA LYS A 211 -4.71 31.45 47.71
C LYS A 211 -4.49 31.17 46.23
N PHE A 212 -3.91 32.12 45.51
CA PHE A 212 -3.57 31.93 44.11
C PHE A 212 -2.48 30.89 43.93
N VAL A 213 -1.39 30.99 44.69
CA VAL A 213 -0.28 30.02 44.67
C VAL A 213 -0.79 28.60 44.94
N TRP A 214 -1.67 28.44 45.93
CA TRP A 214 -2.26 27.15 46.25
C TRP A 214 -3.19 26.61 45.17
N ASN A 215 -4.15 27.43 44.68
CA ASN A 215 -5.07 27.03 43.62
C ASN A 215 -4.32 26.67 42.32
N LYS A 216 -3.25 27.42 42.01
CA LYS A 216 -2.36 27.14 40.89
C LYS A 216 -1.64 25.82 41.06
N PHE A 217 -1.08 25.54 42.25
CA PHE A 217 -0.47 24.24 42.55
C PHE A 217 -1.47 23.08 42.34
N MET A 218 -2.71 23.23 42.82
CA MET A 218 -3.75 22.22 42.65
C MET A 218 -4.07 21.96 41.17
N MET A 219 -4.33 23.02 40.39
CA MET A 219 -4.70 22.91 38.97
C MET A 219 -3.54 22.49 38.05
N ASP A 220 -2.35 23.05 38.26
CA ASP A 220 -1.23 22.88 37.33
C ASP A 220 -0.40 21.64 37.68
N THR A 221 -0.36 21.22 38.96
CA THR A 221 0.57 20.18 39.43
C THR A 221 -0.11 18.95 40.01
N ALA A 222 -1.01 19.12 40.99
CA ALA A 222 -1.56 17.98 41.73
C ALA A 222 -2.67 17.24 40.97
N LEU A 223 -3.65 17.97 40.44
CA LEU A 223 -4.80 17.38 39.75
C LEU A 223 -4.46 16.71 38.41
N PRO A 224 -3.55 17.24 37.56
CA PRO A 224 -3.17 16.54 36.34
C PRO A 224 -2.58 15.14 36.60
N ARG A 225 -1.81 14.99 37.70
CA ARG A 225 -1.25 13.69 38.13
C ARG A 225 -2.34 12.76 38.63
N THR A 226 -3.24 13.30 39.45
CA THR A 226 -4.41 12.58 39.98
C THR A 226 -5.28 12.07 38.84
N ALA A 227 -5.52 12.91 37.82
CA ALA A 227 -6.22 12.52 36.60
C ALA A 227 -5.48 11.42 35.87
N ALA A 228 -4.18 11.54 35.60
CA ALA A 228 -3.43 10.46 34.94
C ALA A 228 -3.50 9.12 35.71
N ASN A 229 -3.52 9.16 37.04
CA ASN A 229 -3.72 7.96 37.87
C ASN A 229 -5.16 7.44 37.78
N ALA A 230 -6.17 8.33 37.81
CA ALA A 230 -7.57 7.96 37.60
C ALA A 230 -7.80 7.31 36.23
N PHE A 231 -7.15 7.81 35.17
CA PHE A 231 -7.21 7.21 33.83
C PHE A 231 -6.57 5.82 33.76
N ALA A 232 -5.52 5.55 34.55
CA ALA A 232 -4.99 4.20 34.69
C ALA A 232 -6.01 3.24 35.31
N LYS A 233 -6.78 3.70 36.31
CA LYS A 233 -7.88 2.92 36.90
C LYS A 233 -9.06 2.78 35.95
N LEU A 234 -9.37 3.83 35.19
CA LEU A 234 -10.42 3.81 34.17
C LEU A 234 -10.10 2.80 33.08
N LEU A 235 -8.87 2.76 32.57
CA LEU A 235 -8.45 1.80 31.56
C LEU A 235 -8.62 0.36 32.10
N GLN A 236 -8.15 0.10 33.32
CA GLN A 236 -8.32 -1.22 33.95
C GLN A 236 -9.79 -1.60 34.14
N TYR A 237 -10.64 -0.65 34.53
CA TYR A 237 -12.07 -0.89 34.66
C TYR A 237 -12.72 -1.15 33.30
N MET A 238 -12.50 -0.28 32.30
CA MET A 238 -13.14 -0.38 30.99
C MET A 238 -12.70 -1.61 30.20
N PHE A 239 -11.45 -2.07 30.38
CA PHE A 239 -10.90 -3.24 29.68
C PHE A 239 -10.65 -4.42 30.61
N ARG A 240 -11.43 -4.57 31.68
CA ARG A 240 -11.41 -5.77 32.54
C ARG A 240 -11.82 -7.04 31.77
N PRO A 241 -11.56 -8.25 32.28
CA PRO A 241 -12.01 -9.48 31.63
C PRO A 241 -13.54 -9.50 31.42
N GLU A 242 -14.00 -10.18 30.37
CA GLU A 242 -15.43 -10.33 30.07
C GLU A 242 -16.21 -10.95 31.24
N THR A 243 -15.61 -11.90 31.97
CA THR A 243 -16.18 -12.51 33.18
C THR A 243 -16.44 -11.51 34.32
N GLN A 244 -15.83 -10.32 34.26
CA GLN A 244 -16.02 -9.21 35.19
C GLN A 244 -16.89 -8.09 34.58
N GLY A 245 -17.49 -8.32 33.41
CA GLY A 245 -18.33 -7.36 32.68
C GLY A 245 -17.56 -6.40 31.79
N GLY A 246 -16.32 -6.71 31.42
CA GLY A 246 -15.59 -5.98 30.38
C GLY A 246 -16.08 -6.28 28.97
N PRO A 247 -15.52 -5.60 27.95
CA PRO A 247 -16.00 -5.65 26.58
C PRO A 247 -15.68 -6.99 25.91
N LYS A 248 -16.59 -7.44 25.04
CA LYS A 248 -16.35 -8.53 24.09
C LYS A 248 -15.39 -8.08 23.00
N SER A 249 -14.77 -9.04 22.30
CA SER A 249 -13.77 -8.75 21.24
C SER A 249 -14.27 -7.76 20.17
N TRP A 250 -15.55 -7.83 19.79
CA TRP A 250 -16.16 -6.94 18.79
C TRP A 250 -16.56 -5.57 19.35
N GLU A 251 -16.63 -5.40 20.67
CA GLU A 251 -16.95 -4.12 21.35
C GLU A 251 -15.70 -3.26 21.59
N ILE A 252 -14.50 -3.87 21.58
CA ILE A 252 -13.23 -3.21 21.95
C ILE A 252 -13.02 -1.87 21.23
N GLY A 253 -13.29 -1.81 19.92
CA GLY A 253 -13.14 -0.57 19.15
C GLY A 253 -14.02 0.57 19.68
N GLN A 254 -15.29 0.27 19.97
CA GLN A 254 -16.22 1.24 20.53
C GLN A 254 -15.82 1.63 21.96
N THR A 255 -15.35 0.68 22.77
CA THR A 255 -14.88 0.96 24.13
C THR A 255 -13.64 1.85 24.15
N ILE A 256 -12.73 1.71 23.18
CA ILE A 256 -11.57 2.58 23.00
C ILE A 256 -12.00 4.00 22.63
N GLU A 257 -12.94 4.15 21.70
CA GLU A 257 -13.50 5.45 21.36
C GLU A 257 -14.13 6.12 22.59
N GLN A 258 -14.91 5.37 23.38
CA GLN A 258 -15.49 5.84 24.64
C GLN A 258 -14.44 6.24 25.68
N TYR A 259 -13.37 5.45 25.83
CA TYR A 259 -12.28 5.76 26.75
C TYR A 259 -11.63 7.12 26.41
N PHE A 260 -11.34 7.35 25.13
CA PHE A 260 -10.74 8.60 24.68
C PHE A 260 -11.70 9.79 24.66
N ARG A 261 -13.02 9.57 24.65
CA ARG A 261 -14.00 10.65 24.86
C ARG A 261 -13.95 11.26 26.26
N PHE A 262 -13.41 10.56 27.25
CA PHE A 262 -13.14 11.13 28.56
C PHE A 262 -11.81 11.90 28.61
N TRP A 263 -10.93 11.80 27.61
CA TRP A 263 -9.66 12.52 27.66
C TRP A 263 -9.88 14.03 27.55
N PRO A 264 -9.18 14.83 28.38
CA PRO A 264 -9.29 16.27 28.34
C PRO A 264 -8.40 16.83 27.20
N VAL A 265 -9.00 17.16 26.05
CA VAL A 265 -8.25 17.58 24.84
C VAL A 265 -8.67 18.89 24.20
N LYS A 266 -9.83 19.45 24.56
CA LYS A 266 -10.25 20.79 24.12
C LYS A 266 -10.79 21.59 25.30
N PRO A 267 -10.36 22.85 25.49
CA PRO A 267 -11.15 23.81 26.24
C PRO A 267 -12.42 24.14 25.44
N ARG A 268 -13.60 24.12 26.07
CA ARG A 268 -14.82 24.64 25.42
C ARG A 268 -14.69 26.15 25.31
N THR A 269 -14.74 26.70 24.11
CA THR A 269 -14.55 28.13 23.84
C THR A 269 -15.81 28.92 24.21
N ASP A 270 -15.99 29.19 25.50
CA ASP A 270 -17.03 30.09 26.01
C ASP A 270 -16.42 31.20 26.89
N GLY A 271 -15.29 31.77 26.46
CA GLY A 271 -14.84 33.14 26.78
C GLY A 271 -14.68 33.52 28.27
N SER A 272 -14.77 32.59 29.21
CA SER A 272 -14.85 32.88 30.65
C SER A 272 -13.46 32.84 31.34
N GLN A 273 -13.28 33.67 32.37
CA GLN A 273 -12.01 33.91 33.08
C GLN A 273 -11.38 32.70 33.83
N GLY A 274 -11.84 31.46 33.60
CA GLY A 274 -11.25 30.23 34.14
C GLY A 274 -10.46 29.39 33.12
N GLN A 275 -10.39 29.82 31.86
CA GLN A 275 -9.88 29.02 30.74
C GLN A 275 -8.38 28.67 30.84
N ASN A 276 -7.56 29.56 31.41
CA ASN A 276 -6.11 29.44 31.39
C ASN A 276 -5.57 28.33 32.32
N SER A 277 -6.17 28.16 33.49
CA SER A 277 -5.80 27.08 34.42
C SER A 277 -6.23 25.70 33.91
N VAL A 278 -7.38 25.60 33.26
CA VAL A 278 -7.84 24.36 32.60
C VAL A 278 -6.95 23.99 31.41
N ASN A 279 -6.53 24.97 30.60
CA ASN A 279 -5.57 24.72 29.51
C ASN A 279 -4.23 24.20 30.04
N THR A 280 -3.75 24.77 31.14
CA THR A 280 -2.51 24.33 31.79
C THR A 280 -2.67 22.93 32.37
N PHE A 281 -3.82 22.63 32.99
CA PHE A 281 -4.18 21.28 33.42
C PHE A 281 -4.14 20.29 32.24
N ILE A 282 -4.77 20.61 31.10
CA ILE A 282 -4.81 19.74 29.90
C ILE A 282 -3.39 19.45 29.40
N LYS A 283 -2.57 20.50 29.23
CA LYS A 283 -1.17 20.37 28.79
C LYS A 283 -0.38 19.47 29.73
N ASN A 284 -0.50 19.70 31.05
CA ASN A 284 0.23 18.93 32.04
C ASN A 284 -0.27 17.48 32.12
N PHE A 285 -1.57 17.23 32.00
CA PHE A 285 -2.14 15.89 31.93
C PHE A 285 -1.58 15.11 30.74
N ILE A 286 -1.60 15.68 29.53
CA ILE A 286 -1.09 15.02 28.31
C ILE A 286 0.42 14.77 28.39
N ARG A 287 1.18 15.62 29.08
CA ARG A 287 2.61 15.36 29.30
C ARG A 287 2.89 14.31 30.36
N ILE A 288 2.08 14.26 31.42
CA ILE A 288 2.20 13.23 32.46
C ILE A 288 1.77 11.86 31.91
N SER A 289 0.75 11.81 31.04
CA SER A 289 0.27 10.58 30.44
C SER A 289 1.35 9.84 29.65
N TYR A 290 2.30 10.57 29.05
CA TYR A 290 3.46 10.00 28.34
C TYR A 290 4.21 8.94 29.15
N ARG A 291 4.32 9.09 30.48
CA ARG A 291 5.02 8.15 31.37
C ARG A 291 4.10 7.21 32.14
N LYS A 292 2.79 7.24 31.88
CA LYS A 292 1.78 6.45 32.58
C LYS A 292 1.21 5.37 31.66
N PRO A 293 0.93 4.15 32.20
CA PRO A 293 0.40 3.05 31.42
C PRO A 293 -1.10 3.24 31.12
N ILE A 294 -1.43 4.26 30.33
CA ILE A 294 -2.81 4.69 30.06
C ILE A 294 -3.16 4.73 28.57
N PHE A 295 -2.25 4.30 27.70
CA PHE A 295 -2.48 4.15 26.27
C PHE A 295 -2.93 2.72 25.96
N PRO A 296 -4.17 2.52 25.47
CA PRO A 296 -4.70 1.18 25.19
C PRO A 296 -4.00 0.58 23.98
N CYS A 297 -3.45 -0.62 24.16
CA CYS A 297 -2.85 -1.44 23.11
C CYS A 297 -3.53 -2.80 23.12
N ARG A 298 -4.12 -3.20 21.99
CA ARG A 298 -4.66 -4.57 21.84
C ARG A 298 -3.53 -5.58 21.88
N SER A 299 -3.73 -6.69 22.58
CA SER A 299 -2.84 -7.85 22.53
C SER A 299 -3.62 -9.07 22.06
N ALA A 300 -3.18 -9.71 20.98
CA ALA A 300 -3.84 -10.91 20.46
C ALA A 300 -3.69 -12.15 21.38
N ARG A 301 -2.79 -12.10 22.37
CA ARG A 301 -2.40 -13.26 23.18
C ARG A 301 -2.59 -13.08 24.69
N GLN A 302 -3.07 -11.92 25.15
CA GLN A 302 -3.21 -11.61 26.58
C GLN A 302 -4.67 -11.40 26.99
N THR A 303 -4.97 -11.80 28.21
CA THR A 303 -6.21 -11.44 28.93
C THR A 303 -5.83 -10.49 30.07
N PRO A 304 -6.35 -9.25 30.11
CA PRO A 304 -7.37 -8.67 29.23
C PRO A 304 -6.89 -8.38 27.81
N PRO A 305 -7.82 -8.30 26.83
CA PRO A 305 -7.49 -8.13 25.40
C PRO A 305 -6.85 -6.77 25.07
N VAL A 306 -6.93 -5.80 25.98
CA VAL A 306 -6.30 -4.49 25.87
C VAL A 306 -5.50 -4.24 27.14
N VAL A 307 -4.23 -3.85 26.95
CA VAL A 307 -3.31 -3.47 28.03
C VAL A 307 -2.98 -1.99 27.94
N GLY A 308 -2.76 -1.36 29.10
CA GLY A 308 -2.31 0.03 29.18
C GLY A 308 -0.79 0.10 29.14
N LEU A 309 -0.23 0.82 28.17
CA LEU A 309 1.21 1.03 28.02
C LEU A 309 1.56 2.52 28.10
N LYS A 310 2.85 2.84 28.30
CA LYS A 310 3.32 4.23 28.37
C LYS A 310 3.50 4.82 26.97
N GLY A 311 3.30 6.13 26.83
CA GLY A 311 3.44 6.83 25.55
C GLY A 311 4.82 6.69 24.90
N GLN A 312 5.88 6.59 25.72
CA GLN A 312 7.25 6.31 25.26
C GLN A 312 7.45 4.91 24.68
N ASP A 313 6.69 3.94 25.18
CA ASP A 313 6.93 2.52 24.90
C ASP A 313 6.10 2.03 23.70
N VAL A 314 5.07 2.79 23.30
CA VAL A 314 4.15 2.43 22.20
C VAL A 314 4.50 3.08 20.87
N VAL A 315 3.95 2.52 19.79
CA VAL A 315 3.91 3.12 18.45
C VAL A 315 2.48 3.54 18.13
N PHE A 316 2.27 4.79 17.75
CA PHE A 316 0.95 5.27 17.35
C PHE A 316 0.63 4.91 15.89
N THR A 317 -0.65 4.68 15.59
CA THR A 317 -1.14 4.31 14.24
C THR A 317 -0.82 5.35 13.17
N GLY A 318 -0.75 6.64 13.54
CA GLY A 318 -0.54 7.71 12.56
C GLY A 318 -1.74 7.87 11.62
N SER A 319 -1.53 8.58 10.51
CA SER A 319 -2.52 8.69 9.42
C SER A 319 -2.61 7.41 8.55
N VAL A 320 -1.89 6.36 8.94
CA VAL A 320 -1.49 5.23 8.10
C VAL A 320 -2.26 3.97 8.47
N LEU A 321 -2.77 3.87 9.68
CA LEU A 321 -3.60 2.76 10.15
C LEU A 321 -4.90 3.30 10.77
N ASP A 322 -5.50 4.30 10.11
CA ASP A 322 -6.82 4.78 10.52
C ASP A 322 -7.86 3.65 10.33
N ASP A 323 -8.96 3.71 11.10
CA ASP A 323 -10.01 2.67 11.11
C ASP A 323 -10.68 2.47 9.73
N THR A 324 -10.42 3.39 8.79
CA THR A 324 -10.83 3.33 7.38
C THR A 324 -10.18 2.21 6.58
N LEU A 325 -9.03 1.66 7.04
CA LEU A 325 -8.31 0.59 6.33
C LEU A 325 -8.80 -0.81 6.67
N GLY A 326 -9.78 -0.94 7.56
CA GLY A 326 -10.49 -2.20 7.84
C GLY A 326 -9.54 -3.37 8.12
N ASN A 327 -9.55 -4.36 7.23
CA ASN A 327 -8.78 -5.60 7.35
C ASN A 327 -7.26 -5.39 7.25
N LEU A 328 -6.80 -4.49 6.38
CA LEU A 328 -5.38 -4.21 6.17
C LEU A 328 -4.72 -3.71 7.46
N GLY A 329 -5.42 -2.83 8.18
CA GLY A 329 -4.97 -2.31 9.47
C GLY A 329 -4.77 -3.40 10.51
N GLN A 330 -5.64 -4.41 10.53
CA GLN A 330 -5.52 -5.56 11.43
C GLN A 330 -4.36 -6.49 11.05
N ILE A 331 -4.13 -6.72 9.76
CA ILE A 331 -3.01 -7.54 9.27
C ILE A 331 -1.68 -6.90 9.68
N ILE A 332 -1.47 -5.61 9.36
CA ILE A 332 -0.24 -4.89 9.69
C ILE A 332 -0.03 -4.89 11.20
N ARG A 333 -1.08 -4.60 11.98
CA ARG A 333 -1.02 -4.64 13.45
C ARG A 333 -0.59 -6.01 13.98
N GLY A 334 -1.21 -7.09 13.51
CA GLY A 334 -0.88 -8.45 13.93
C GLY A 334 0.58 -8.81 13.64
N ARG A 335 1.10 -8.36 12.50
CA ARG A 335 2.51 -8.57 12.11
C ARG A 335 3.47 -7.73 12.96
N LEU A 336 3.16 -6.46 13.22
CA LEU A 336 3.93 -5.61 14.13
C LEU A 336 3.97 -6.21 15.55
N GLN A 337 2.84 -6.70 16.05
CA GLN A 337 2.78 -7.39 17.35
C GLN A 337 3.61 -8.68 17.36
N SER A 338 3.64 -9.42 16.26
CA SER A 338 4.42 -10.68 16.16
C SER A 338 5.93 -10.47 16.32
N ILE A 339 6.43 -9.27 15.98
CA ILE A 339 7.83 -8.85 16.16
C ILE A 339 8.05 -8.03 17.43
N GLY A 340 7.07 -8.00 18.34
CA GLY A 340 7.19 -7.33 19.65
C GLY A 340 6.95 -5.83 19.63
N ILE A 341 6.25 -5.28 18.63
CA ILE A 341 5.92 -3.85 18.55
C ILE A 341 4.47 -3.63 18.98
N ASP A 342 4.30 -2.92 20.09
CA ASP A 342 2.98 -2.56 20.61
C ASP A 342 2.43 -1.30 19.92
N VAL A 343 1.30 -1.47 19.23
CA VAL A 343 0.60 -0.39 18.52
C VAL A 343 -0.56 0.13 19.36
N CYS A 344 -0.52 1.42 19.70
CA CYS A 344 -1.57 2.11 20.44
C CYS A 344 -2.82 2.32 19.57
N ASP A 345 -3.97 1.91 20.08
CA ASP A 345 -5.27 2.16 19.46
C ASP A 345 -5.79 3.56 19.83
N CYS A 346 -5.14 4.59 19.29
CA CYS A 346 -5.55 5.98 19.49
C CYS A 346 -6.32 6.48 18.25
N PRO A 347 -7.54 7.05 18.41
CA PRO A 347 -8.22 7.71 17.30
C PRO A 347 -7.37 8.82 16.68
N GLY A 348 -7.39 8.96 15.34
CA GLY A 348 -6.52 9.92 14.64
C GLY A 348 -6.64 11.35 15.14
N TYR A 349 -7.86 11.82 15.43
CA TYR A 349 -8.10 13.17 15.97
C TYR A 349 -7.45 13.37 17.36
N MET A 350 -7.45 12.34 18.21
CA MET A 350 -6.82 12.36 19.52
C MET A 350 -5.31 12.38 19.41
N GLN A 351 -4.76 11.56 18.51
CA GLN A 351 -3.34 11.49 18.27
C GLN A 351 -2.77 12.87 17.87
N VAL A 352 -3.41 13.56 16.94
CA VAL A 352 -2.99 14.92 16.53
C VAL A 352 -2.92 15.87 17.74
N GLN A 353 -3.88 15.81 18.64
CA GLN A 353 -3.93 16.67 19.83
C GLN A 353 -2.86 16.31 20.86
N ILE A 354 -2.62 15.01 21.08
CA ILE A 354 -1.56 14.54 21.98
C ILE A 354 -0.19 14.95 21.44
N GLU A 355 0.06 14.71 20.14
CA GLU A 355 1.31 15.07 19.47
C GLU A 355 1.58 16.58 19.53
N ALA A 356 0.56 17.42 19.37
CA ALA A 356 0.70 18.87 19.47
C ALA A 356 1.24 19.33 20.83
N GLN A 357 0.90 18.63 21.93
CA GLN A 357 1.41 18.96 23.26
C GLN A 357 2.79 18.35 23.58
N TRP A 358 3.20 17.34 22.81
CA TRP A 358 4.51 16.69 22.93
C TRP A 358 5.58 17.39 22.08
N LYS A 359 5.21 17.96 20.92
CA LYS A 359 6.04 18.86 20.12
C LYS A 359 6.23 20.18 20.90
N SER A 360 7.45 20.39 21.41
CA SER A 360 7.98 21.59 22.09
C SER A 360 6.97 22.74 22.29
N GLY A 361 6.33 22.78 23.45
CA GLY A 361 5.68 23.99 23.94
C GLY A 361 6.72 24.94 24.56
N THR A 362 6.42 26.24 24.62
CA THR A 362 7.23 27.25 25.31
C THR A 362 7.71 26.75 26.69
N GLY A 363 9.04 26.68 26.86
CA GLY A 363 9.70 26.33 28.13
C GLY A 363 9.82 24.85 28.51
N MET A 364 9.40 23.89 27.66
CA MET A 364 9.54 22.44 27.96
C MET A 364 10.15 21.67 26.79
N ALA A 365 11.08 20.74 27.09
CA ALA A 365 11.69 19.87 26.09
C ALA A 365 10.64 19.04 25.33
N ALA A 366 10.84 18.88 24.02
CA ALA A 366 10.00 18.03 23.19
C ALA A 366 10.08 16.58 23.67
N LEU A 367 8.94 15.88 23.69
CA LEU A 367 8.91 14.44 23.96
C LEU A 367 9.02 13.71 22.64
N THR A 368 9.88 12.70 22.58
CA THR A 368 9.99 11.80 21.43
C THR A 368 8.80 10.84 21.42
N TYR A 369 8.29 10.50 20.24
CA TYR A 369 7.21 9.52 20.11
C TYR A 369 7.34 8.83 18.75
N ARG A 370 6.83 7.59 18.67
CA ARG A 370 6.93 6.76 17.46
C ARG A 370 5.57 6.63 16.79
N ARG A 371 5.58 6.57 15.47
CA ARG A 371 4.39 6.32 14.64
C ARG A 371 4.67 5.23 13.63
N VAL A 372 3.63 4.56 13.16
CA VAL A 372 3.73 3.72 11.98
C VAL A 372 4.00 4.62 10.78
N ASN A 373 5.23 4.57 10.29
CA ASN A 373 5.73 5.30 9.11
C ASN A 373 6.20 4.32 8.03
N ALA A 374 6.58 4.85 6.87
CA ALA A 374 7.09 4.05 5.75
C ALA A 374 8.28 3.17 6.19
N ASP A 375 9.26 3.73 6.90
CA ASP A 375 10.44 2.99 7.38
C ASP A 375 10.09 1.82 8.30
N LEU A 376 9.11 1.97 9.19
CA LEU A 376 8.68 0.86 10.05
C LEU A 376 8.06 -0.27 9.24
N ILE A 377 7.24 0.06 8.22
CA ILE A 377 6.64 -0.96 7.34
C ILE A 377 7.71 -1.59 6.44
N ARG A 378 8.70 -0.83 5.96
CA ARG A 378 9.84 -1.39 5.20
C ARG A 378 10.63 -2.40 6.05
N ARG A 379 10.95 -2.04 7.31
CA ARG A 379 11.58 -2.98 8.26
C ARG A 379 10.74 -4.23 8.47
N LEU A 380 9.42 -4.07 8.61
CA LEU A 380 8.50 -5.19 8.73
C LEU A 380 8.55 -6.11 7.50
N ILE A 381 8.52 -5.56 6.28
CA ILE A 381 8.61 -6.34 5.03
C ILE A 381 9.96 -7.05 4.92
N ARG A 382 11.05 -6.43 5.38
CA ARG A 382 12.38 -7.07 5.38
C ARG A 382 12.42 -8.28 6.31
N HIS A 383 11.78 -8.20 7.48
CA HIS A 383 11.71 -9.30 8.43
C HIS A 383 10.66 -10.36 8.05
N ASP A 384 9.55 -9.95 7.45
CA ASP A 384 8.45 -10.80 7.00
C ASP A 384 8.17 -10.59 5.51
N THR A 385 8.89 -11.33 4.68
CA THR A 385 8.71 -11.34 3.22
C THR A 385 7.35 -11.89 2.79
N THR A 386 6.58 -12.49 3.70
CA THR A 386 5.24 -13.02 3.43
C THR A 386 4.15 -11.97 3.57
N LEU A 387 4.45 -10.77 4.12
CA LEU A 387 3.47 -9.70 4.34
C LEU A 387 2.73 -9.34 3.05
N LEU A 388 3.45 -8.92 2.01
CA LEU A 388 2.87 -8.51 0.72
C LEU A 388 2.19 -9.66 -0.03
N PRO A 389 2.79 -10.87 -0.13
CA PRO A 389 2.11 -12.05 -0.68
C PRO A 389 0.82 -12.45 0.05
N SER A 390 0.73 -12.22 1.36
CA SER A 390 -0.43 -12.64 2.17
C SER A 390 -1.68 -11.77 1.96
N LEU A 391 -1.53 -10.59 1.35
CA LEU A 391 -2.64 -9.69 1.04
C LEU A 391 -3.50 -10.27 -0.07
N LYS A 392 -4.81 -10.38 0.19
CA LYS A 392 -5.76 -10.99 -0.75
C LYS A 392 -6.16 -10.04 -1.86
N HIS A 393 -6.29 -8.75 -1.54
CA HIS A 393 -6.82 -7.76 -2.48
C HIS A 393 -5.70 -6.91 -3.08
N ASP A 394 -5.78 -6.66 -4.38
CA ASP A 394 -4.80 -5.85 -5.09
C ASP A 394 -4.79 -4.38 -4.62
N ASP A 395 -5.92 -3.88 -4.14
CA ASP A 395 -6.01 -2.53 -3.57
C ASP A 395 -5.21 -2.40 -2.27
N GLU A 396 -5.18 -3.44 -1.43
CA GLU A 396 -4.33 -3.48 -0.23
C GLU A 396 -2.84 -3.47 -0.60
N LYS A 397 -2.45 -4.26 -1.60
CA LYS A 397 -1.07 -4.31 -2.12
C LYS A 397 -0.63 -2.97 -2.70
N ARG A 398 -1.48 -2.36 -3.55
CA ARG A 398 -1.27 -1.03 -4.13
C ARG A 398 -1.11 0.03 -3.05
N TRP A 399 -1.95 -0.02 -2.02
CA TRP A 399 -1.88 0.94 -0.92
C TRP A 399 -0.56 0.82 -0.17
N ILE A 400 -0.14 -0.39 0.22
CA ILE A 400 1.15 -0.56 0.91
C ILE A 400 2.31 -0.12 0.02
N LEU A 401 2.33 -0.52 -1.26
CA LEU A 401 3.36 -0.10 -2.20
C LEU A 401 3.43 1.42 -2.34
N GLY A 402 2.27 2.07 -2.49
CA GLY A 402 2.19 3.52 -2.62
C GLY A 402 2.68 4.22 -1.35
N PHE A 403 2.39 3.64 -0.19
CA PHE A 403 2.82 4.17 1.09
C PHE A 403 4.35 4.04 1.29
N ILE A 404 4.92 2.83 1.13
CA ILE A 404 6.35 2.58 1.36
C ILE A 404 7.27 3.12 0.26
N LEU A 405 6.76 3.37 -0.94
CA LEU A 405 7.55 3.92 -2.05
C LEU A 405 7.27 5.41 -2.30
N SER A 406 6.36 6.03 -1.53
CA SER A 406 6.00 7.45 -1.69
C SER A 406 7.21 8.40 -1.66
N GLU A 407 8.21 8.10 -0.83
CA GLU A 407 9.45 8.88 -0.71
C GLU A 407 10.29 8.90 -1.98
N VAL A 408 10.15 7.91 -2.88
CA VAL A 408 10.81 7.91 -4.21
C VAL A 408 10.37 9.12 -5.04
N LEU A 409 9.15 9.61 -4.84
CA LEU A 409 8.65 10.80 -5.52
C LEU A 409 9.24 12.10 -4.91
N ASN A 410 9.68 12.06 -3.66
CA ASN A 410 10.09 13.23 -2.88
C ASN A 410 11.62 13.34 -2.79
N ALA A 411 12.28 13.69 -3.89
CA ALA A 411 13.73 13.88 -3.95
C ALA A 411 14.26 15.00 -3.00
N ASN A 412 13.38 15.89 -2.53
CA ASN A 412 13.71 17.04 -1.68
C ASN A 412 13.30 16.84 -0.21
N ALA A 413 12.88 15.64 0.20
CA ALA A 413 12.49 15.41 1.60
C ALA A 413 13.71 15.57 2.52
N SER A 414 13.64 16.50 3.46
CA SER A 414 14.70 16.79 4.45
C SER A 414 14.92 15.66 5.46
N THR A 415 14.19 14.55 5.33
CA THR A 415 14.30 13.36 6.17
C THR A 415 14.90 12.26 5.31
N ALA A 416 16.16 11.92 5.58
CA ALA A 416 16.80 10.79 4.92
C ALA A 416 15.99 9.51 5.20
N MET A 417 15.81 8.70 4.16
CA MET A 417 15.20 7.38 4.28
C MET A 417 16.03 6.53 5.24
N GLU A 418 15.52 6.23 6.43
CA GLU A 418 16.27 5.44 7.43
C GLU A 418 16.42 4.00 6.97
N GLU A 419 15.36 3.43 6.36
CA GLU A 419 15.33 2.06 5.88
C GLU A 419 15.42 2.02 4.34
N PRO A 420 16.55 1.57 3.75
CA PRO A 420 16.78 1.66 2.31
C PRO A 420 15.88 0.71 1.51
N LEU A 421 15.56 1.10 0.27
CA LEU A 421 14.76 0.26 -0.64
C LEU A 421 15.49 -1.01 -1.08
N THR A 422 16.83 -0.98 -1.09
CA THR A 422 17.65 -2.13 -1.47
C THR A 422 17.43 -3.30 -0.50
N GLY A 423 17.18 -4.48 -1.05
CA GLY A 423 16.86 -5.72 -0.34
C GLY A 423 15.40 -5.84 0.13
N LEU A 424 14.51 -4.90 -0.20
CA LEU A 424 13.08 -5.05 0.10
C LEU A 424 12.37 -5.86 -0.98
N ALA A 425 11.59 -6.86 -0.58
CA ALA A 425 10.79 -7.71 -1.45
C ALA A 425 9.55 -6.98 -2.01
N VAL A 426 9.76 -6.00 -2.90
CA VAL A 426 8.72 -5.10 -3.42
C VAL A 426 8.50 -5.21 -4.93
N ILE A 427 9.19 -6.12 -5.62
CA ILE A 427 9.00 -6.38 -7.05
C ILE A 427 8.00 -7.53 -7.22
N PRO A 428 6.72 -7.26 -7.53
CA PRO A 428 5.76 -8.32 -7.81
C PRO A 428 5.99 -8.87 -9.22
N LEU A 429 6.08 -10.19 -9.35
CA LEU A 429 6.15 -10.89 -10.62
C LEU A 429 4.77 -11.40 -11.06
N MET A 430 4.63 -11.65 -12.36
CA MET A 430 3.39 -12.18 -12.95
C MET A 430 3.00 -13.56 -12.41
N ASN A 431 3.95 -14.40 -11.99
CA ASN A 431 3.69 -15.66 -11.29
C ASN A 431 3.21 -15.50 -9.82
N GLY A 432 3.09 -14.26 -9.32
CA GLY A 432 2.68 -13.95 -7.95
C GLY A 432 3.83 -13.95 -6.93
N GLN A 433 5.06 -14.27 -7.31
CA GLN A 433 6.22 -14.15 -6.43
C GLN A 433 6.61 -12.69 -6.23
N TRP A 434 7.15 -12.39 -5.05
CA TRP A 434 7.70 -11.07 -4.72
C TRP A 434 9.21 -11.18 -4.61
N LYS A 435 9.94 -10.33 -5.34
CA LYS A 435 11.40 -10.31 -5.40
C LYS A 435 11.96 -9.04 -4.82
N GLU A 436 13.21 -9.14 -4.38
CA GLU A 436 13.91 -8.02 -3.78
C GLU A 436 14.39 -7.02 -4.83
N LEU A 437 14.21 -5.75 -4.54
CA LEU A 437 14.87 -4.67 -5.26
C LEU A 437 16.34 -4.63 -4.86
N ARG A 438 17.27 -4.97 -5.76
CA ARG A 438 18.70 -5.07 -5.47
C ARG A 438 19.51 -4.11 -6.33
N THR A 439 20.71 -3.77 -5.89
CA THR A 439 21.66 -3.02 -6.71
C THR A 439 22.14 -3.89 -7.88
N LYS A 440 22.14 -3.34 -9.09
CA LYS A 440 22.52 -4.04 -10.32
C LYS A 440 23.99 -4.47 -10.26
N SER A 441 24.22 -5.76 -10.47
CA SER A 441 25.54 -6.39 -10.57
C SER A 441 25.50 -7.54 -11.59
N ARG A 442 26.66 -8.08 -11.99
CA ARG A 442 26.73 -9.23 -12.92
C ARG A 442 26.04 -10.49 -12.39
N SER A 443 25.86 -10.61 -11.08
CA SER A 443 25.30 -11.81 -10.44
C SER A 443 23.83 -11.68 -10.04
N THR A 444 23.29 -10.46 -10.09
CA THR A 444 21.91 -10.20 -9.65
C THR A 444 20.94 -10.39 -10.82
N PRO A 445 19.85 -11.15 -10.63
CA PRO A 445 18.81 -11.27 -11.65
C PRO A 445 18.17 -9.91 -11.90
N VAL A 446 17.95 -9.58 -13.17
CA VAL A 446 17.25 -8.37 -13.61
C VAL A 446 15.79 -8.72 -13.89
N TYR A 447 14.88 -7.89 -13.42
CA TYR A 447 13.44 -8.03 -13.65
C TYR A 447 12.96 -6.95 -14.63
N TYR A 448 11.93 -7.25 -15.42
CA TYR A 448 11.56 -6.40 -16.55
C TYR A 448 10.13 -5.91 -16.49
N THR A 449 9.91 -4.62 -16.74
CA THR A 449 8.61 -4.09 -17.13
C THR A 449 8.41 -4.27 -18.63
N ALA A 450 7.16 -4.43 -19.07
CA ALA A 450 6.87 -4.72 -20.47
C ALA A 450 5.57 -4.04 -20.89
N LYS A 451 5.64 -3.26 -21.97
CA LYS A 451 4.47 -2.67 -22.61
C LYS A 451 3.51 -3.76 -23.12
N SER A 452 2.26 -3.38 -23.37
CA SER A 452 1.21 -4.26 -23.89
C SER A 452 1.66 -5.11 -25.07
N GLU A 453 2.41 -4.52 -26.00
CA GLU A 453 2.82 -5.18 -27.24
C GLU A 453 3.82 -6.31 -26.95
N ILE A 454 4.73 -6.12 -26.00
CA ILE A 454 5.74 -7.12 -25.60
C ILE A 454 5.08 -8.23 -24.78
N ARG A 455 4.09 -7.91 -23.94
CA ARG A 455 3.36 -8.90 -23.13
C ARG A 455 2.61 -9.93 -23.96
N GLU A 456 2.23 -9.59 -25.19
CA GLU A 456 1.63 -10.54 -26.11
C GLU A 456 2.65 -11.48 -26.77
N LEU A 457 3.95 -11.16 -26.67
CA LEU A 457 5.02 -11.91 -27.31
C LEU A 457 5.67 -12.97 -26.42
N ILE A 458 5.70 -12.73 -25.11
CA ILE A 458 6.36 -13.57 -24.12
C ILE A 458 5.44 -13.79 -22.91
N ARG A 459 5.50 -14.98 -22.30
CA ARG A 459 4.77 -15.24 -21.04
C ARG A 459 5.48 -14.56 -19.87
N GLY A 460 6.78 -14.84 -19.73
CA GLY A 460 7.66 -14.16 -18.79
C GLY A 460 7.24 -14.16 -17.31
N ASP A 461 6.48 -15.17 -16.87
CA ASP A 461 5.87 -15.18 -15.53
C ASP A 461 6.89 -15.08 -14.38
N ASP A 462 8.14 -15.49 -14.62
CA ASP A 462 9.25 -15.59 -13.68
C ASP A 462 10.18 -14.36 -13.62
N PHE A 463 10.03 -13.40 -14.55
CA PHE A 463 10.87 -12.19 -14.58
C PHE A 463 10.14 -10.90 -14.94
N LEU A 464 8.90 -10.98 -15.45
CA LEU A 464 8.09 -9.81 -15.76
C LEU A 464 7.41 -9.28 -14.50
N VAL A 465 7.50 -7.97 -14.33
CA VAL A 465 6.86 -7.23 -13.25
C VAL A 465 5.36 -7.12 -13.49
N ASP A 466 4.54 -7.46 -12.50
CA ASP A 466 3.09 -7.30 -12.57
C ASP A 466 2.67 -5.83 -12.42
N GLU A 467 2.70 -5.10 -13.53
CA GLU A 467 2.30 -3.68 -13.59
C GLU A 467 0.83 -3.43 -13.20
N ARG A 468 -0.03 -4.45 -13.08
CA ARG A 468 -1.41 -4.26 -12.57
C ARG A 468 -1.41 -3.74 -11.13
N LEU A 469 -0.37 -4.05 -10.36
CA LEU A 469 -0.16 -3.52 -9.02
C LEU A 469 0.42 -2.10 -9.00
N PHE A 470 0.84 -1.56 -10.15
CA PHE A 470 1.35 -0.20 -10.29
C PHE A 470 0.40 0.72 -11.08
N ASN A 471 -0.85 0.32 -11.33
CA ASN A 471 -1.74 1.02 -12.26
C ASN A 471 -2.30 2.38 -11.76
N THR A 472 -2.01 2.81 -10.53
CA THR A 472 -2.41 4.14 -10.04
C THR A 472 -1.44 5.22 -10.52
N PRO A 473 -1.86 6.50 -10.71
CA PRO A 473 -0.98 7.55 -11.21
C PRO A 473 0.33 7.67 -10.43
N ASN A 474 0.25 7.67 -9.09
CA ASN A 474 1.43 7.76 -8.23
C ASN A 474 2.34 6.53 -8.37
N LEU A 475 1.78 5.32 -8.42
CA LEU A 475 2.57 4.10 -8.56
C LEU A 475 3.22 3.97 -9.94
N LYS A 476 2.55 4.42 -11.02
CA LYS A 476 3.17 4.49 -12.35
C LYS A 476 4.39 5.41 -12.35
N SER A 477 4.27 6.60 -11.74
CA SER A 477 5.39 7.52 -11.61
C SER A 477 6.53 6.96 -10.75
N ILE A 478 6.21 6.25 -9.67
CA ILE A 478 7.19 5.54 -8.84
C ILE A 478 7.91 4.48 -9.67
N LEU A 479 7.16 3.59 -10.32
CA LEU A 479 7.74 2.51 -11.13
C LEU A 479 8.63 3.08 -12.24
N HIS A 480 8.18 4.12 -12.95
CA HIS A 480 8.97 4.78 -13.97
C HIS A 480 10.29 5.33 -13.41
N ARG A 481 10.28 5.96 -12.23
CA ARG A 481 11.51 6.46 -11.58
C ARG A 481 12.45 5.33 -11.20
N VAL A 482 11.92 4.24 -10.62
CA VAL A 482 12.74 3.08 -10.23
C VAL A 482 13.35 2.40 -11.46
N VAL A 483 12.60 2.28 -12.57
CA VAL A 483 13.09 1.72 -13.85
C VAL A 483 14.11 2.64 -14.52
N SER A 484 13.93 3.96 -14.42
CA SER A 484 14.88 4.93 -14.99
C SER A 484 16.19 5.02 -14.19
N ASP A 485 16.18 4.58 -12.94
CA ASP A 485 17.34 4.53 -12.07
C ASP A 485 18.16 3.28 -12.36
N THR A 486 19.30 3.46 -13.04
CA THR A 486 20.20 2.39 -13.48
C THR A 486 20.89 1.65 -12.33
N THR A 487 20.71 2.11 -11.09
CA THR A 487 21.26 1.44 -9.91
C THR A 487 20.52 0.16 -9.53
N TYR A 488 19.22 0.04 -9.86
CA TYR A 488 18.40 -1.10 -9.45
C TYR A 488 18.34 -2.20 -10.52
N ASN A 489 18.05 -3.43 -10.09
CA ASN A 489 17.88 -4.60 -10.95
C ASN A 489 16.50 -4.68 -11.64
N ILE A 490 15.98 -3.53 -12.09
CA ILE A 490 14.70 -3.44 -12.81
C ILE A 490 14.89 -2.61 -14.09
N GLU A 491 14.39 -3.10 -15.22
CA GLU A 491 14.60 -2.46 -16.53
C GLU A 491 13.33 -2.53 -17.39
N GLU A 492 13.23 -1.69 -18.41
CA GLU A 492 12.19 -1.83 -19.43
C GLU A 492 12.64 -2.87 -20.47
N MET A 493 11.81 -3.88 -20.78
CA MET A 493 12.19 -4.93 -21.74
C MET A 493 12.56 -4.38 -23.12
N SER A 494 11.98 -3.25 -23.52
CA SER A 494 12.25 -2.61 -24.81
C SER A 494 13.70 -2.15 -24.96
N THR A 495 14.42 -1.87 -23.85
CA THR A 495 15.82 -1.44 -23.87
C THR A 495 16.82 -2.60 -23.92
N SER A 496 16.35 -3.85 -23.79
CA SER A 496 17.18 -5.07 -23.78
C SER A 496 16.74 -6.07 -24.87
N PRO A 497 16.91 -5.75 -26.17
CA PRO A 497 16.44 -6.59 -27.27
C PRO A 497 17.09 -7.98 -27.30
N GLU A 498 18.33 -8.13 -26.83
CA GLU A 498 19.02 -9.43 -26.74
C GLU A 498 18.31 -10.38 -25.78
N VAL A 499 17.85 -9.85 -24.64
CA VAL A 499 17.14 -10.63 -23.61
C VAL A 499 15.75 -11.03 -24.13
N LEU A 500 15.06 -10.11 -24.80
CA LEU A 500 13.78 -10.39 -25.44
C LEU A 500 13.92 -11.50 -26.49
N ALA A 501 14.90 -11.40 -27.38
CA ALA A 501 15.17 -12.39 -28.42
C ALA A 501 15.49 -13.78 -27.82
N ALA A 502 16.42 -13.83 -26.85
CA ALA A 502 16.79 -15.06 -26.16
C ALA A 502 15.58 -15.73 -25.50
N ARG A 503 14.68 -14.94 -24.89
CA ARG A 503 13.49 -15.48 -24.23
C ARG A 503 12.45 -16.00 -25.23
N ILE A 504 12.21 -15.29 -26.33
CA ILE A 504 11.31 -15.77 -27.38
C ILE A 504 11.81 -17.12 -27.93
N CYS A 505 13.11 -17.27 -28.14
CA CYS A 505 13.71 -18.55 -28.52
C CYS A 505 13.45 -19.64 -27.48
N ALA A 506 13.70 -19.35 -26.20
CA ALA A 506 13.53 -20.32 -25.11
C ALA A 506 12.07 -20.78 -24.92
N GLU A 507 11.09 -19.89 -25.09
CA GLU A 507 9.66 -20.22 -24.96
C GLU A 507 9.10 -20.93 -26.20
N ASN A 508 9.78 -20.88 -27.35
CA ASN A 508 9.33 -21.43 -28.63
C ASN A 508 10.33 -22.43 -29.24
N LEU A 509 10.78 -23.42 -28.44
CA LEU A 509 11.72 -24.47 -28.87
C LEU A 509 11.28 -25.24 -30.12
N HIS A 510 9.97 -25.38 -30.35
CA HIS A 510 9.40 -26.11 -31.49
C HIS A 510 8.99 -25.19 -32.66
N GLY A 511 9.42 -23.92 -32.63
CA GLY A 511 9.10 -22.92 -33.64
C GLY A 511 8.00 -21.95 -33.21
N ILE A 512 7.99 -20.76 -33.82
CA ILE A 512 7.11 -19.65 -33.45
C ILE A 512 5.76 -19.79 -34.18
N PRO A 513 4.63 -19.88 -33.45
CA PRO A 513 3.29 -19.96 -34.05
C PRO A 513 3.00 -18.80 -35.01
N ILE A 514 2.13 -19.03 -36.00
CA ILE A 514 1.89 -18.04 -37.06
C ILE A 514 1.30 -16.72 -36.53
N ASP A 515 0.39 -16.80 -35.56
CA ASP A 515 -0.22 -15.61 -34.93
C ASP A 515 0.82 -14.80 -34.16
N LEU A 516 1.69 -15.49 -33.42
CA LEU A 516 2.78 -14.86 -32.66
C LEU A 516 3.80 -14.21 -33.60
N ARG A 517 4.08 -14.85 -34.75
CA ARG A 517 5.00 -14.35 -35.76
C ARG A 517 4.51 -13.06 -36.41
N ALA A 518 3.21 -12.96 -36.67
CA ALA A 518 2.59 -11.73 -37.20
C ALA A 518 2.83 -10.55 -36.26
N LYS A 519 2.54 -10.75 -34.97
CA LYS A 519 2.74 -9.74 -33.92
C LYS A 519 4.21 -9.40 -33.73
N LEU A 520 5.08 -10.41 -33.77
CA LEU A 520 6.52 -10.23 -33.66
C LEU A 520 7.06 -9.38 -34.82
N TRP A 521 6.69 -9.69 -36.07
CA TRP A 521 7.06 -8.85 -37.22
C TRP A 521 6.57 -7.41 -37.08
N LEU A 522 5.35 -7.20 -36.58
CA LEU A 522 4.86 -5.85 -36.31
C LEU A 522 5.74 -5.12 -35.29
N HIS A 523 6.10 -5.80 -34.18
CA HIS A 523 6.93 -5.25 -33.12
C HIS A 523 8.37 -4.97 -33.57
N LEU A 524 8.97 -5.83 -34.41
CA LEU A 524 10.33 -5.64 -34.92
C LEU A 524 10.51 -4.34 -35.72
N ASN A 525 9.43 -3.77 -36.30
CA ASN A 525 9.50 -2.46 -36.95
C ASN A 525 9.87 -1.30 -35.99
N THR A 526 9.77 -1.52 -34.68
CA THR A 526 10.16 -0.53 -33.67
C THR A 526 11.68 -0.44 -33.49
N TYR A 527 12.43 -1.43 -33.96
CA TYR A 527 13.88 -1.50 -33.86
C TYR A 527 14.56 -1.09 -35.17
N ALA A 528 15.60 -0.26 -35.07
CA ALA A 528 16.43 0.12 -36.20
C ALA A 528 17.43 -0.99 -36.60
N ASP A 529 17.97 -1.69 -35.59
CA ASP A 529 18.86 -2.84 -35.77
C ASP A 529 18.16 -4.12 -35.32
N LEU A 530 18.19 -5.14 -36.19
CA LEU A 530 17.60 -6.46 -35.94
C LEU A 530 18.65 -7.52 -35.57
N SER A 531 19.92 -7.13 -35.39
CA SER A 531 20.99 -8.06 -35.02
C SER A 531 20.69 -8.95 -33.81
N PRO A 532 20.02 -8.47 -32.73
CA PRO A 532 19.68 -9.33 -31.58
C PRO A 532 18.69 -10.44 -31.92
N PHE A 533 17.91 -10.27 -32.99
CA PHE A 533 16.80 -11.14 -33.39
C PHE A 533 17.18 -12.13 -34.51
N TYR A 534 18.44 -12.14 -34.95
CA TYR A 534 18.91 -12.93 -36.07
C TYR A 534 18.74 -14.44 -35.92
N ASP A 535 18.77 -14.95 -34.69
CA ASP A 535 18.62 -16.38 -34.43
C ASP A 535 17.14 -16.81 -34.31
N LEU A 536 16.20 -15.86 -34.34
CA LEU A 536 14.77 -16.17 -34.32
C LEU A 536 14.34 -16.81 -35.63
N SER A 537 13.77 -18.01 -35.53
CA SER A 537 13.20 -18.73 -36.67
C SER A 537 11.84 -18.16 -37.05
N ILE A 538 11.87 -17.05 -37.81
CA ILE A 538 10.67 -16.29 -38.24
C ILE A 538 10.59 -16.09 -39.75
N LEU A 539 11.65 -16.39 -40.51
CA LEU A 539 11.70 -16.20 -41.95
C LEU A 539 11.08 -17.40 -42.65
N LYS A 540 9.87 -17.23 -43.19
CA LYS A 540 9.21 -18.21 -44.05
C LYS A 540 9.77 -18.14 -45.46
N ILE A 541 10.32 -19.24 -45.94
CA ILE A 541 10.85 -19.36 -47.31
C ILE A 541 9.79 -20.00 -48.24
N LEU A 542 10.02 -19.97 -49.56
CA LEU A 542 9.03 -20.40 -50.56
C LEU A 542 8.55 -21.87 -50.43
N ASP A 543 9.32 -22.75 -49.80
CA ASP A 543 8.91 -24.14 -49.54
C ASP A 543 8.07 -24.33 -48.27
N GLY A 544 7.80 -23.25 -47.54
CA GLY A 544 7.05 -23.27 -46.29
C GLY A 544 7.88 -23.54 -45.04
N ARG A 545 9.18 -23.90 -45.14
CA ARG A 545 10.08 -23.98 -43.98
C ARG A 545 10.29 -22.59 -43.39
N ILE A 546 10.64 -22.60 -42.11
CA ILE A 546 10.91 -21.39 -41.33
C ILE A 546 12.36 -21.44 -40.89
N LEU A 547 13.13 -20.45 -41.31
CA LEU A 547 14.55 -20.34 -41.01
C LEU A 547 14.81 -19.15 -40.07
N PRO A 548 15.98 -19.14 -39.40
CA PRO A 548 16.46 -17.98 -38.65
C PRO A 548 16.49 -16.71 -39.51
N LEU A 549 16.18 -15.56 -38.91
CA LEU A 549 16.18 -14.27 -39.61
C LEU A 549 17.52 -13.95 -40.29
N ARG A 550 18.66 -14.39 -39.73
CA ARG A 550 19.99 -14.25 -40.36
C ARG A 550 20.09 -14.85 -41.76
N SER A 551 19.29 -15.87 -42.06
CA SER A 551 19.26 -16.50 -43.38
C SER A 551 18.82 -15.53 -44.47
N ALA A 552 18.13 -14.44 -44.11
CA ALA A 552 17.77 -13.39 -45.05
C ALA A 552 19.01 -12.74 -45.69
N HIS A 553 20.09 -12.48 -44.93
CA HIS A 553 21.30 -11.81 -45.46
C HIS A 553 21.96 -12.51 -46.64
N HIS A 554 21.81 -13.83 -46.73
CA HIS A 554 22.37 -14.66 -47.80
C HIS A 554 21.29 -15.19 -48.74
N GLY A 555 20.05 -14.69 -48.61
CA GLY A 555 18.89 -15.10 -49.37
C GLY A 555 18.50 -14.10 -50.45
N LEU A 556 17.54 -14.50 -51.29
CA LEU A 556 16.97 -13.71 -52.37
C LEU A 556 15.52 -13.36 -52.08
N GLU A 557 15.24 -12.06 -52.04
CA GLU A 557 13.90 -11.50 -51.88
C GLU A 557 13.25 -11.27 -53.26
N ILE A 558 12.02 -11.77 -53.45
CA ILE A 558 11.34 -11.74 -54.76
C ILE A 558 10.21 -10.71 -54.86
N SER A 559 9.60 -10.25 -53.76
CA SER A 559 8.37 -9.46 -53.83
C SER A 559 8.61 -8.02 -54.31
N SER A 560 9.80 -7.46 -54.05
CA SER A 560 10.17 -6.12 -54.50
C SER A 560 10.58 -6.04 -55.97
N VAL A 561 10.66 -7.19 -56.66
CA VAL A 561 10.98 -7.27 -58.09
C VAL A 561 9.79 -6.75 -58.91
N GLN A 562 10.00 -5.70 -59.70
CA GLN A 562 8.93 -5.09 -60.52
C GLN A 562 8.45 -6.02 -61.64
N ASP A 563 9.36 -6.79 -62.24
CA ASP A 563 9.07 -7.73 -63.31
C ASP A 563 8.23 -8.92 -62.81
N VAL A 564 6.97 -8.97 -63.23
CA VAL A 564 6.02 -10.03 -62.87
C VAL A 564 6.46 -11.38 -63.43
N GLY A 565 7.03 -11.41 -64.64
CA GLY A 565 7.51 -12.62 -65.29
C GLY A 565 8.69 -13.22 -64.53
N LEU A 566 9.67 -12.39 -64.15
CA LEU A 566 10.82 -12.82 -63.35
C LEU A 566 10.41 -13.40 -61.99
N ARG A 567 9.45 -12.78 -61.30
CA ARG A 567 8.93 -13.30 -60.02
C ARG A 567 8.36 -14.70 -60.16
N GLN A 568 7.58 -14.93 -61.21
CA GLN A 568 7.02 -16.25 -61.48
C GLN A 568 8.12 -17.25 -61.86
N SER A 569 9.04 -16.86 -62.74
CA SER A 569 10.19 -17.67 -63.11
C SER A 569 11.03 -18.11 -61.91
N VAL A 570 11.34 -17.22 -60.96
CA VAL A 570 12.09 -17.56 -59.73
C VAL A 570 11.30 -18.53 -58.84
N ARG A 571 9.98 -18.40 -58.77
CA ARG A 571 9.12 -19.37 -58.06
C ARG A 571 9.12 -20.75 -58.75
N ASP A 572 9.09 -20.79 -60.08
CA ASP A 572 9.08 -22.02 -60.86
C ASP A 572 10.40 -22.81 -60.71
N ILE A 573 11.53 -22.11 -60.51
CA ILE A 573 12.84 -22.72 -60.21
C ILE A 573 13.18 -22.73 -58.72
N ALA A 574 12.24 -22.44 -57.81
CA ALA A 574 12.53 -22.35 -56.38
C ALA A 574 13.15 -23.67 -55.85
N ARG A 575 12.66 -24.83 -56.31
CA ARG A 575 13.24 -26.15 -55.95
C ARG A 575 14.70 -26.26 -56.33
N LEU A 576 15.04 -25.87 -57.56
CA LEU A 576 16.43 -25.84 -58.01
C LEU A 576 17.29 -24.93 -57.13
N LEU A 577 16.84 -23.71 -56.84
CA LEU A 577 17.59 -22.78 -56.00
C LEU A 577 17.82 -23.36 -54.59
N MET A 578 16.82 -24.05 -54.05
CA MET A 578 16.92 -24.71 -52.75
C MET A 578 17.86 -25.92 -52.74
N ASP A 579 17.89 -26.71 -53.83
CA ASP A 579 18.85 -27.83 -53.98
C ASP A 579 20.31 -27.33 -54.04
N LEU A 580 20.50 -26.07 -54.46
CA LEU A 580 21.78 -25.36 -54.42
C LEU A 580 22.06 -24.70 -53.06
N GLY A 581 21.19 -24.91 -52.06
CA GLY A 581 21.32 -24.34 -50.72
C GLY A 581 20.92 -22.87 -50.60
N LEU A 582 20.25 -22.29 -51.61
CA LEU A 582 19.83 -20.89 -51.58
C LEU A 582 18.53 -20.71 -50.80
N VAL A 583 18.50 -19.62 -50.04
CA VAL A 583 17.32 -19.19 -49.28
C VAL A 583 16.54 -18.22 -50.15
N VAL A 584 15.36 -18.63 -50.64
CA VAL A 584 14.49 -17.77 -51.44
C VAL A 584 13.20 -17.53 -50.68
N PHE A 585 12.81 -16.27 -50.53
CA PHE A 585 11.63 -15.91 -49.76
C PHE A 585 10.89 -14.73 -50.39
N ASP A 586 9.60 -14.68 -50.09
CA ASP A 586 8.71 -13.60 -50.51
C ASP A 586 8.38 -12.73 -49.28
N ALA A 587 8.71 -11.44 -49.32
CA ALA A 587 8.40 -10.58 -48.18
C ALA A 587 6.89 -10.49 -47.92
N THR A 588 6.02 -10.71 -48.92
CA THR A 588 4.56 -10.76 -48.69
C THR A 588 4.12 -11.93 -47.83
N GLU A 589 4.82 -13.06 -47.87
CA GLU A 589 4.61 -14.21 -46.98
C GLU A 589 5.23 -14.02 -45.58
N ASN A 590 6.00 -12.94 -45.41
CA ASN A 590 6.66 -12.51 -44.18
C ASN A 590 6.15 -11.13 -43.73
N PHE A 591 4.84 -10.91 -43.88
CA PHE A 591 4.13 -9.70 -43.41
C PHE A 591 4.65 -8.37 -43.98
N ARG A 592 5.34 -8.42 -45.13
CA ARG A 592 5.91 -7.26 -45.85
C ARG A 592 6.81 -6.38 -44.98
N HIS A 593 7.60 -6.99 -44.10
CA HIS A 593 8.47 -6.24 -43.21
C HIS A 593 9.56 -5.45 -43.98
N ARG A 594 9.81 -4.19 -43.57
CA ARG A 594 10.71 -3.25 -44.28
C ARG A 594 12.15 -3.73 -44.38
N PHE A 595 12.63 -4.42 -43.34
CA PHE A 595 13.97 -5.02 -43.34
C PHE A 595 14.18 -5.95 -44.54
N LEU A 596 13.20 -6.79 -44.84
CA LEU A 596 13.28 -7.76 -45.92
C LEU A 596 13.28 -7.08 -47.30
N THR A 597 12.50 -6.01 -47.49
CA THR A 597 12.38 -5.33 -48.78
C THR A 597 13.52 -4.38 -49.11
N ASN A 598 14.21 -3.87 -48.08
CA ASN A 598 15.18 -2.78 -48.23
C ASN A 598 16.64 -3.21 -48.01
N ASN A 599 16.89 -4.19 -47.14
CA ASN A 599 18.24 -4.52 -46.67
C ASN A 599 18.73 -5.89 -47.14
N VAL A 600 17.97 -6.59 -47.98
CA VAL A 600 18.27 -7.95 -48.44
C VAL A 600 18.45 -7.99 -49.97
N PRO A 601 19.34 -8.83 -50.52
CA PRO A 601 19.53 -8.96 -51.96
C PRO A 601 18.23 -9.33 -52.70
N ARG A 602 17.99 -8.63 -53.82
CA ARG A 602 16.82 -8.88 -54.67
C ARG A 602 17.12 -9.95 -55.71
N ALA A 603 16.10 -10.72 -56.07
CA ALA A 603 16.18 -11.71 -57.14
C ALA A 603 16.19 -11.05 -58.53
N GLU A 604 17.30 -10.43 -58.90
CA GLU A 604 17.53 -9.92 -60.26
C GLU A 604 18.02 -11.04 -61.20
N ARG A 605 17.70 -10.94 -62.50
CA ARG A 605 18.06 -11.97 -63.50
C ARG A 605 19.55 -12.32 -63.49
N THR A 606 20.40 -11.29 -63.46
CA THR A 606 21.87 -11.42 -63.45
C THR A 606 22.38 -12.06 -62.16
N VAL A 607 21.78 -11.72 -61.00
CA VAL A 607 22.14 -12.30 -59.69
C VAL A 607 21.75 -13.77 -59.64
N VAL A 608 20.51 -14.11 -60.02
CA VAL A 608 20.02 -15.50 -60.02
C VAL A 608 20.85 -16.36 -60.98
N LEU A 609 21.05 -15.91 -62.21
CA LEU A 609 21.86 -16.64 -63.21
C LEU A 609 23.34 -16.73 -62.79
N GLY A 610 23.89 -15.67 -62.23
CA GLY A 610 25.27 -15.63 -61.76
C GLY A 610 25.53 -16.57 -60.58
N ILE A 611 24.58 -16.68 -59.65
CA ILE A 611 24.65 -17.64 -58.56
C ILE A 611 24.61 -19.07 -59.12
N ILE A 612 23.63 -19.41 -59.97
CA ILE A 612 23.52 -20.75 -60.57
C ILE A 612 24.78 -21.09 -61.36
N ALA A 613 25.31 -20.14 -62.14
CA ALA A 613 26.55 -20.30 -62.89
C ALA A 613 27.79 -20.50 -61.99
N SER A 614 27.79 -19.97 -60.75
CA SER A 614 28.90 -20.18 -59.81
C SER A 614 28.95 -21.61 -59.25
N TYR A 615 27.79 -22.28 -59.14
CA TYR A 615 27.71 -23.70 -58.79
C TYR A 615 28.05 -24.63 -59.96
N CYS A 616 27.99 -24.12 -61.20
CA CYS A 616 28.36 -24.86 -62.41
C CYS A 616 29.89 -25.02 -62.52
N GLY A 617 30.40 -26.18 -62.15
CA GLY A 617 31.81 -26.54 -62.33
C GLY A 617 32.34 -27.50 -61.27
N ASN A 618 32.17 -27.18 -59.97
CA ASN A 618 32.74 -27.96 -58.86
C ASN A 618 31.77 -28.24 -57.69
N SER A 619 30.64 -27.53 -57.58
CA SER A 619 29.74 -27.58 -56.42
C SER A 619 28.30 -27.97 -56.75
N TRP A 620 28.03 -28.38 -57.99
CA TRP A 620 26.71 -28.86 -58.41
C TRP A 620 26.37 -30.18 -57.69
N PRO A 621 25.16 -30.36 -57.14
CA PRO A 621 24.82 -31.59 -56.44
C PRO A 621 24.97 -32.81 -57.36
N VAL A 622 25.71 -33.83 -56.89
CA VAL A 622 26.25 -34.96 -57.69
C VAL A 622 25.17 -35.73 -58.47
N ASP A 623 23.91 -35.63 -58.06
CA ASP A 623 22.77 -36.33 -58.65
C ASP A 623 21.63 -35.44 -59.14
N ARG A 624 21.78 -34.10 -59.08
CA ARG A 624 20.72 -33.16 -59.44
C ARG A 624 20.68 -32.94 -60.95
N VAL A 625 19.59 -33.39 -61.54
CA VAL A 625 19.26 -33.18 -62.95
C VAL A 625 18.18 -32.12 -63.07
N LEU A 626 18.36 -31.14 -63.96
CA LEU A 626 17.34 -30.13 -64.25
C LEU A 626 16.10 -30.77 -64.88
N THR A 627 14.92 -30.37 -64.43
CA THR A 627 13.66 -30.72 -65.08
C THR A 627 13.48 -29.93 -66.37
N GLY A 628 12.60 -30.41 -67.27
CA GLY A 628 12.28 -29.67 -68.51
C GLY A 628 11.67 -28.29 -68.26
N SER A 629 10.91 -28.12 -67.18
CA SER A 629 10.36 -26.83 -66.77
C SER A 629 11.45 -25.89 -66.25
N GLU A 630 12.38 -26.38 -65.40
CA GLU A 630 13.50 -25.59 -64.89
C GLU A 630 14.43 -25.12 -66.02
N ALA A 631 14.73 -26.01 -66.97
CA ALA A 631 15.56 -25.68 -68.14
C ALA A 631 14.89 -24.63 -69.05
N THR A 632 13.56 -24.66 -69.17
CA THR A 632 12.81 -23.66 -69.96
C THR A 632 12.86 -22.29 -69.29
N VAL A 633 12.63 -22.25 -67.97
CA VAL A 633 12.69 -21.00 -67.21
C VAL A 633 14.10 -20.38 -67.25
N LEU A 634 15.15 -21.18 -67.12
CA LEU A 634 16.53 -20.69 -67.23
C LEU A 634 16.83 -20.12 -68.63
N ARG A 635 16.34 -20.79 -69.68
CA ARG A 635 16.45 -20.30 -71.06
C ARG A 635 15.77 -18.96 -71.22
N ASP A 636 14.54 -18.82 -70.73
CA ASP A 636 13.75 -17.59 -70.84
C ASP A 636 14.39 -16.44 -70.03
N MET A 637 14.99 -16.72 -68.88
CA MET A 637 15.77 -15.74 -68.12
C MET A 637 17.00 -15.26 -68.89
N ILE A 638 17.67 -16.14 -69.63
CA ILE A 638 18.86 -15.82 -70.44
C ILE A 638 18.46 -15.02 -71.69
N THR A 639 17.41 -15.44 -72.41
CA THR A 639 16.93 -14.78 -73.64
C THR A 639 16.38 -13.38 -73.36
N SER A 640 15.81 -13.16 -72.18
CA SER A 640 15.19 -11.89 -71.77
C SER A 640 16.16 -10.92 -71.10
N SER A 641 17.47 -11.14 -71.21
CA SER A 641 18.49 -10.32 -70.52
C SER A 641 19.58 -9.82 -71.46
N GLY A 642 20.17 -8.66 -71.14
CA GLY A 642 21.14 -7.96 -72.00
C GLY A 642 22.54 -8.57 -72.06
N ALA A 643 23.48 -7.84 -72.68
CA ALA A 643 24.86 -8.27 -73.00
C ALA A 643 25.71 -8.75 -71.80
N GLU A 644 25.31 -8.45 -70.56
CA GLU A 644 26.03 -8.81 -69.32
C GLU A 644 26.09 -10.33 -69.05
N ILE A 645 25.23 -11.15 -69.69
CA ILE A 645 25.10 -12.59 -69.42
C ILE A 645 25.99 -13.50 -70.28
N GLN A 646 26.67 -12.98 -71.31
CA GLN A 646 27.62 -13.78 -72.10
C GLN A 646 28.69 -14.47 -71.24
N SER A 647 29.06 -13.87 -70.09
CA SER A 647 30.01 -14.43 -69.13
C SER A 647 29.49 -15.68 -68.39
N PHE A 648 28.16 -15.82 -68.21
CA PHE A 648 27.54 -16.93 -67.49
C PHE A 648 27.12 -18.08 -68.39
N VAL A 649 26.77 -17.81 -69.66
CA VAL A 649 26.30 -18.82 -70.64
C VAL A 649 27.33 -19.93 -70.84
N SER A 650 28.63 -19.60 -70.90
CA SER A 650 29.71 -20.59 -71.03
C SER A 650 29.80 -21.57 -69.85
N LYS A 651 29.52 -21.10 -68.62
CA LYS A 651 29.50 -21.92 -67.39
C LYS A 651 28.22 -22.74 -67.28
N LEU A 652 27.06 -22.13 -67.56
CA LEU A 652 25.75 -22.81 -67.55
C LEU A 652 25.67 -23.90 -68.63
N GLY A 653 26.43 -23.78 -69.72
CA GLY A 653 26.55 -24.81 -70.75
C GLY A 653 27.14 -26.16 -70.26
N SER A 654 27.74 -26.19 -69.07
CA SER A 654 28.22 -27.44 -68.45
C SER A 654 27.14 -28.27 -67.75
N LEU A 655 25.94 -27.72 -67.59
CA LEU A 655 24.84 -28.36 -66.88
C LEU A 655 24.37 -29.64 -67.57
N LYS A 656 24.20 -30.70 -66.76
CA LYS A 656 23.62 -31.96 -67.20
C LYS A 656 22.10 -31.82 -67.21
N ILE A 657 21.55 -31.61 -68.38
CA ILE A 657 20.11 -31.65 -68.60
C ILE A 657 19.81 -33.13 -68.91
N TRP A 658 18.91 -33.78 -68.17
CA TRP A 658 18.38 -35.17 -68.34
C TRP A 658 19.05 -36.37 -67.59
N LYS A 659 18.21 -37.22 -66.96
CA LYS A 659 18.50 -38.57 -66.41
C LYS A 659 17.66 -39.58 -67.23
N SER A 660 18.30 -40.60 -67.80
CA SER A 660 17.68 -41.66 -68.61
C SER A 660 17.17 -42.82 -67.75
N TRP A 661 16.11 -43.51 -68.21
CA TRP A 661 15.63 -44.79 -67.68
C TRP A 661 15.88 -45.87 -68.76
N ALA A 662 16.51 -47.00 -68.40
CA ALA A 662 16.78 -48.18 -69.26
C ALA A 662 17.09 -49.42 -68.38
N PRO A 663 17.16 -50.69 -68.87
CA PRO A 663 16.62 -51.40 -70.06
C PRO A 663 15.80 -52.69 -69.65
N SER A 664 15.15 -53.53 -70.47
CA SER A 664 15.57 -54.41 -71.61
C SER A 664 14.34 -55.25 -72.04
N ASN A 665 14.16 -55.78 -73.26
CA ASN A 665 14.99 -56.75 -73.99
C ASN A 665 14.98 -56.45 -75.48
N ASN A 666 16.04 -55.80 -75.96
CA ASN A 666 16.74 -56.10 -77.21
C ASN A 666 17.91 -55.11 -77.22
N GLY A 667 19.12 -55.65 -77.15
CA GLY A 667 20.33 -54.90 -76.85
C GLY A 667 20.53 -53.72 -77.80
N ASP A 668 20.65 -52.53 -77.22
CA ASP A 668 21.33 -51.38 -77.79
C ASP A 668 21.75 -50.40 -76.67
N SER A 669 22.83 -49.70 -76.94
CA SER A 669 23.69 -48.95 -76.01
C SER A 669 23.01 -47.75 -75.30
N PRO A 670 23.53 -47.29 -74.13
CA PRO A 670 22.94 -46.20 -73.36
C PRO A 670 23.21 -44.81 -73.96
N LEU A 671 22.16 -43.99 -74.09
CA LEU A 671 22.25 -42.58 -74.47
C LEU A 671 22.83 -41.72 -73.31
N ILE A 672 23.88 -40.97 -73.61
CA ILE A 672 24.61 -40.08 -72.70
C ILE A 672 23.95 -38.69 -72.67
N CYS A 673 23.74 -38.19 -71.45
CA CYS A 673 23.30 -36.85 -71.06
C CYS A 673 23.76 -35.71 -72.01
N ALA A 674 22.83 -34.85 -72.48
CA ALA A 674 23.19 -33.69 -73.29
C ALA A 674 23.85 -32.60 -72.40
N ARG A 675 25.03 -32.12 -72.78
CA ARG A 675 25.64 -30.92 -72.16
C ARG A 675 24.78 -29.70 -72.49
N GLY A 676 24.44 -28.90 -71.48
CA GLY A 676 23.59 -27.70 -71.59
C GLY A 676 24.08 -26.65 -72.61
N SER A 677 25.32 -26.73 -73.06
CA SER A 677 25.91 -25.88 -74.09
C SER A 677 25.15 -25.91 -75.41
N TYR A 678 24.47 -27.02 -75.75
CA TYR A 678 23.64 -27.10 -76.95
C TYR A 678 22.26 -26.44 -76.83
N PHE A 679 21.78 -26.22 -75.60
CA PHE A 679 20.44 -25.68 -75.34
C PHE A 679 20.46 -24.18 -75.03
N LEU A 680 21.60 -23.65 -74.56
CA LEU A 680 21.75 -22.27 -74.10
C LEU A 680 22.54 -21.36 -75.07
N ASP A 681 23.27 -21.91 -76.04
CA ASP A 681 24.17 -21.16 -76.93
C ASP A 681 23.52 -20.67 -78.25
N CYS A 682 22.23 -20.94 -78.44
CA CYS A 682 21.51 -20.54 -79.65
C CYS A 682 20.99 -19.09 -79.55
N HIS A 683 21.86 -18.09 -79.37
CA HIS A 683 21.40 -16.70 -79.42
C HIS A 683 22.24 -15.66 -80.16
N TYR A 684 23.21 -16.04 -80.99
CA TYR A 684 23.80 -15.05 -81.92
C TYR A 684 23.88 -15.44 -83.39
N ARG A 685 23.70 -16.70 -83.79
CA ARG A 685 23.63 -17.10 -85.22
C ARG A 685 22.89 -18.42 -85.42
N PHE A 686 21.59 -18.47 -85.17
CA PHE A 686 20.80 -19.60 -85.62
C PHE A 686 19.58 -19.12 -86.41
N ASP A 687 19.78 -19.02 -87.72
CA ASP A 687 18.71 -18.90 -88.69
C ASP A 687 18.12 -20.30 -88.90
N TRP A 688 16.83 -20.49 -88.59
CA TRP A 688 16.16 -21.77 -88.78
C TRP A 688 16.18 -22.26 -90.23
N SER A 689 16.39 -21.37 -91.19
CA SER A 689 16.55 -21.72 -92.61
C SER A 689 17.90 -22.40 -92.91
N THR A 690 18.88 -22.34 -92.00
CA THR A 690 20.25 -22.88 -92.19
C THR A 690 20.61 -24.03 -91.21
N PHE A 691 19.64 -24.58 -90.48
CA PHE A 691 19.86 -25.74 -89.57
C PHE A 691 20.46 -26.95 -90.31
N GLY A 692 20.15 -27.11 -91.60
CA GLY A 692 20.73 -28.15 -92.46
C GLY A 692 22.19 -27.94 -92.87
N ASP A 693 22.74 -26.73 -92.73
CA ASP A 693 24.06 -26.35 -93.26
C ASP A 693 25.19 -26.41 -92.22
N ASN A 694 24.88 -26.70 -90.95
CA ASN A 694 25.88 -26.91 -89.92
C ASN A 694 26.51 -28.31 -90.00
N SER A 695 27.47 -28.44 -90.91
CA SER A 695 28.15 -29.70 -91.28
C SER A 695 28.86 -30.45 -90.14
N VAL A 696 29.05 -29.81 -88.98
CA VAL A 696 29.73 -30.43 -87.82
C VAL A 696 28.79 -31.33 -86.99
N ILE A 697 27.47 -31.11 -87.04
CA ILE A 697 26.49 -31.92 -86.27
C ILE A 697 26.02 -33.16 -87.05
N ILE A 698 25.93 -33.04 -88.39
CA ILE A 698 25.31 -34.06 -89.25
C ILE A 698 26.32 -35.14 -89.72
N ARG A 699 27.62 -34.85 -89.75
CA ARG A 699 28.64 -35.75 -90.36
C ARG A 699 29.60 -36.42 -89.38
N HIS A 700 29.20 -36.64 -88.12
CA HIS A 700 29.98 -37.56 -87.28
C HIS A 700 29.56 -39.01 -87.58
N PRO A 701 30.49 -39.92 -87.92
CA PRO A 701 30.17 -41.27 -88.42
C PRO A 701 29.45 -42.21 -87.43
N ASN A 702 29.09 -41.73 -86.23
CA ASN A 702 28.34 -42.47 -85.22
C ASN A 702 26.92 -41.94 -84.99
N ASN A 703 26.40 -41.04 -85.83
CA ASN A 703 25.13 -40.35 -85.59
C ASN A 703 23.93 -40.94 -86.35
N ASN A 704 23.79 -42.26 -86.38
CA ASN A 704 22.61 -42.96 -86.93
C ASN A 704 21.33 -42.82 -86.05
N HIS A 705 21.41 -42.12 -84.91
CA HIS A 705 20.31 -42.02 -83.95
C HIS A 705 19.24 -40.97 -84.30
N PHE A 706 19.52 -40.00 -85.17
CA PHE A 706 18.52 -39.00 -85.57
C PHE A 706 17.45 -39.55 -86.53
N SER A 707 17.79 -40.54 -87.35
CA SER A 707 16.84 -41.25 -88.22
C SER A 707 15.90 -42.19 -87.44
N ALA A 708 16.31 -42.66 -86.26
CA ALA A 708 15.53 -43.56 -85.41
C ALA A 708 14.53 -42.83 -84.48
N MET A 709 14.63 -41.49 -84.37
CA MET A 709 13.71 -40.65 -83.57
C MET A 709 12.47 -40.16 -84.34
N GLY A 710 12.19 -40.69 -85.54
CA GLY A 710 10.91 -40.50 -86.22
C GLY A 710 10.65 -39.10 -86.80
N ALA A 711 11.67 -38.26 -86.96
CA ALA A 711 11.54 -36.97 -87.64
C ALA A 711 11.26 -37.18 -89.15
N ARG A 712 9.99 -37.17 -89.53
CA ARG A 712 9.57 -37.09 -90.93
C ARG A 712 9.45 -35.62 -91.33
N SER A 713 10.35 -35.21 -92.22
CA SER A 713 10.23 -34.15 -93.23
C SER A 713 9.52 -32.84 -92.82
N LEU A 714 10.28 -31.74 -92.79
CA LEU A 714 9.72 -30.41 -93.04
C LEU A 714 10.00 -30.06 -94.50
N THR A 715 8.97 -30.18 -95.34
CA THR A 715 8.96 -29.72 -96.73
C THR A 715 8.94 -28.19 -96.73
N LEU A 716 9.92 -27.58 -97.38
CA LEU A 716 9.88 -26.15 -97.74
C LEU A 716 8.90 -25.99 -98.91
N VAL A 717 7.95 -25.07 -98.76
CA VAL A 717 7.24 -24.45 -99.89
C VAL A 717 7.84 -23.05 -100.01
N ASP A 718 8.26 -22.69 -101.23
CA ASP A 718 9.01 -21.47 -101.59
C ASP A 718 8.46 -20.16 -100.98
#